data_AF-A0A1F8NZF2-F1
#
_entry.id   AF-A0A1F8NZF2-F1
#
_cell.length_a   1.000
_cell.length_b   1.000
_cell.length_c   1.000
_cell.angle_alpha   90.00
_cell.angle_beta   90.00
_cell.angle_gamma   90.00
#
_symmetry.space_group_name_H-M   'P 1'
#
loop_
_entity.id
_entity.type
_entity.pdbx_description
1 polymer ?
#
loop_
_entity_poly.entity_id
_entity_poly.type
_entity_poly.pdbx_seq_one_letter_code
_entity_poly.pdbx_strand_id
1 'polypeptide(L)'
;MKTKNEITFKAQLIGLLMIFCLLAILVVIDQNQSQNQAQAAASFRFISWADTKSDTDILSALSDQAVTLNPAFTIYEGDLEDSGFTSSGMAKWKEAMDGQLTGASSPNGMFDIVFPVRGNHDGSNTSGWQAYFEFSDTANRVGATNYTNMPGQEDLTYSFEYGNSIFIGVDGPGDANKITSAQINWIDGQLSDAESRGLVHAFIYFHGPIYCVDGHCSCSERVCSLDSSVESLITMLNKHTIISATFHGHEHTYAYTYVDETRVPAESAFEGVTHPWHQFVTGDAGAGPKSCTSARVDFCMAKHGFVTVDVSGPDVTVSFYEMGNNNPLKVVSYSQGGGPGPTPTPRPTSTSKPTPTSTKPPDTTFIDVPRTHWAYDYIESLYQGGYVAGCSAETPMYCPENGMTRAEGSVFVERGIWGVGYMPQQCSSQIFTDVPILEWFCKWATGLWNDGYTTGCGTNPLIFCPLKEHTRAEATVFFMRIRRGPSYLPPEPGDIPYADVDRSIWYAKWVVAAHSEGIVQGCEDPSNQGDDRFRPEETLTRAEAACMMDKVKSGPGPTPTPPHPTVTPGPTVPPPTPSPGGGIWISREEVAALPMSGAAWDNVKSEADSSAGVPDLSNQDQRNNVTVMAKALVFARTGDEKYRAEVRQQLEIAIGTEAGGRTLAFGRELVAYIIAADLIDLPNYDPTFDNNKFRPWLREALTEELDGRTLQSTHEDRPNNWGTHAGASRAAIAVYLGDQAELERTAQVFKGWLGDRSTYAGFTYGSLSWQCDPSKPVGINPKGCTRDGHSIDGVQPDDQRRGGDFTWPPPKENYVWEALQGALAQAVILYNAGYDVWNWEDQALLRAVQWLHMQADYPASGDDTWQPHIVNYYYGTNFPAPIPSSPGKNVGWTDWTHGAR
;
A
#
# COMPACT_ATOMS: atom_id res chain seq x y z
N MET A 1 -37.26 -22.28 -54.18
CA MET A 1 -37.02 -22.28 -52.72
C MET A 1 -35.54 -22.22 -52.32
N LYS A 2 -34.55 -22.56 -53.17
CA LYS A 2 -33.13 -22.47 -52.80
C LYS A 2 -32.50 -21.07 -52.81
N THR A 3 -33.05 -20.11 -53.55
CA THR A 3 -32.45 -18.77 -53.73
C THR A 3 -32.87 -17.74 -52.68
N LYS A 4 -34.01 -17.92 -51.99
CA LYS A 4 -34.46 -16.97 -50.95
C LYS A 4 -33.69 -17.12 -49.63
N ASN A 5 -33.33 -18.35 -49.24
CA ASN A 5 -32.64 -18.59 -47.97
C ASN A 5 -31.17 -18.16 -47.98
N GLU A 6 -30.48 -18.22 -49.13
CA GLU A 6 -29.11 -17.70 -49.26
C GLU A 6 -29.03 -16.18 -49.15
N ILE A 7 -30.04 -15.46 -49.65
CA ILE A 7 -30.07 -14.00 -49.59
C ILE A 7 -30.31 -13.53 -48.15
N THR A 8 -31.20 -14.21 -47.40
CA THR A 8 -31.47 -13.89 -45.99
C THR A 8 -30.27 -14.17 -45.09
N PHE A 9 -29.56 -15.29 -45.34
CA PHE A 9 -28.37 -15.65 -44.56
C PHE A 9 -27.20 -14.68 -44.81
N LYS A 10 -27.00 -14.25 -46.07
CA LYS A 10 -25.98 -13.24 -46.40
C LYS A 10 -26.32 -11.86 -45.82
N ALA A 11 -27.60 -11.47 -45.79
CA ALA A 11 -28.02 -10.21 -45.19
C ALA A 11 -27.82 -10.19 -43.66
N GLN A 12 -28.09 -11.31 -42.96
CA GLN A 12 -27.83 -11.44 -41.53
C GLN A 12 -26.33 -11.44 -41.20
N LEU A 13 -25.50 -12.08 -42.03
CA LEU A 13 -24.05 -12.10 -41.85
C LEU A 13 -23.43 -10.71 -42.08
N ILE A 14 -23.91 -9.95 -43.06
CA ILE A 14 -23.48 -8.57 -43.32
C ILE A 14 -23.92 -7.64 -42.17
N GLY A 15 -25.12 -7.83 -41.62
CA GLY A 15 -25.58 -7.09 -40.43
C GLY A 15 -24.72 -7.36 -39.20
N LEU A 16 -24.35 -8.62 -38.95
CA LEU A 16 -23.45 -9.00 -37.86
C LEU A 16 -22.03 -8.43 -38.05
N LEU A 17 -21.52 -8.44 -39.28
CA LEU A 17 -20.21 -7.84 -39.61
C LEU A 17 -20.21 -6.32 -39.44
N MET A 18 -21.29 -5.63 -39.81
CA MET A 18 -21.38 -4.18 -39.59
C MET A 18 -21.46 -3.83 -38.11
N ILE A 19 -22.17 -4.62 -37.30
CA ILE A 19 -22.24 -4.44 -35.84
C ILE A 19 -20.87 -4.70 -35.21
N PHE A 20 -20.15 -5.75 -35.64
CA PHE A 20 -18.78 -6.01 -35.20
C PHE A 20 -17.80 -4.92 -35.63
N CYS A 21 -17.92 -4.38 -36.84
CA CYS A 21 -17.10 -3.25 -37.28
C CYS A 21 -17.44 -1.96 -36.53
N LEU A 22 -18.71 -1.70 -36.21
CA LEU A 22 -19.12 -0.54 -35.40
C LEU A 22 -18.65 -0.67 -33.94
N LEU A 23 -18.72 -1.86 -33.34
CA LEU A 23 -18.16 -2.14 -32.02
C LEU A 23 -16.63 -2.06 -32.02
N ALA A 24 -15.95 -2.55 -33.06
CA ALA A 24 -14.50 -2.42 -33.20
C ALA A 24 -14.07 -0.97 -33.43
N ILE A 25 -14.85 -0.17 -34.18
CA ILE A 25 -14.59 1.26 -34.37
C ILE A 25 -14.87 2.04 -33.07
N LEU A 26 -15.91 1.70 -32.31
CA LEU A 26 -16.17 2.28 -30.99
C LEU A 26 -15.06 1.91 -29.99
N VAL A 27 -14.59 0.66 -29.97
CA VAL A 27 -13.46 0.23 -29.13
C VAL A 27 -12.16 0.88 -29.57
N VAL A 28 -11.91 1.09 -30.87
CA VAL A 28 -10.71 1.78 -31.37
C VAL A 28 -10.80 3.30 -31.16
N ILE A 29 -11.99 3.91 -31.17
CA ILE A 29 -12.18 5.33 -30.83
C ILE A 29 -12.03 5.52 -29.31
N ASP A 30 -12.55 4.61 -28.48
CA ASP A 30 -12.43 4.64 -27.02
C ASP A 30 -10.99 4.30 -26.57
N GLN A 31 -10.33 3.36 -27.24
CA GLN A 31 -8.89 3.12 -27.07
C GLN A 31 -8.04 4.27 -27.60
N ASN A 32 -8.40 4.93 -28.71
CA ASN A 32 -7.67 6.12 -29.15
C ASN A 32 -7.99 7.37 -28.31
N GLN A 33 -9.15 7.46 -27.65
CA GLN A 33 -9.44 8.55 -26.72
C GLN A 33 -8.74 8.33 -25.38
N SER A 34 -8.68 7.10 -24.88
CA SER A 34 -7.91 6.73 -23.67
C SER A 34 -6.39 6.71 -23.90
N GLN A 35 -5.90 6.28 -25.07
CA GLN A 35 -4.47 6.32 -25.43
C GLN A 35 -3.99 7.75 -25.77
N ASN A 36 -4.83 8.60 -26.38
CA ASN A 36 -4.46 10.02 -26.59
C ASN A 36 -4.61 10.88 -25.34
N GLN A 37 -5.23 10.39 -24.26
CA GLN A 37 -5.19 11.04 -22.94
C GLN A 37 -4.05 10.52 -22.05
N ALA A 38 -3.55 9.30 -22.26
CA ALA A 38 -2.43 8.74 -21.51
C ALA A 38 -1.03 9.14 -22.06
N GLN A 39 -0.96 9.90 -23.15
CA GLN A 39 0.32 10.33 -23.73
C GLN A 39 0.33 11.81 -24.17
N ALA A 40 -0.08 12.68 -23.24
CA ALA A 40 0.45 14.03 -23.11
C ALA A 40 0.98 14.14 -21.68
N ALA A 41 2.30 14.26 -21.48
CA ALA A 41 2.83 14.65 -20.19
C ALA A 41 2.19 16.01 -19.84
N ALA A 42 1.24 16.03 -18.90
CA ALA A 42 0.45 17.22 -18.64
C ALA A 42 1.33 18.26 -17.94
N SER A 43 1.96 19.13 -18.73
CA SER A 43 2.59 20.33 -18.20
C SER A 43 1.54 21.16 -17.47
N PHE A 44 1.86 21.66 -16.30
CA PHE A 44 0.94 22.49 -15.53
C PHE A 44 1.66 23.65 -14.86
N ARG A 45 0.87 24.64 -14.46
CA ARG A 45 1.35 25.84 -13.79
C ARG A 45 0.59 26.03 -12.48
N PHE A 46 1.29 26.35 -11.41
CA PHE A 46 0.68 26.86 -10.19
C PHE A 46 1.33 28.19 -9.75
N ILE A 47 0.65 28.90 -8.84
CA ILE A 47 1.15 30.13 -8.21
C ILE A 47 1.54 29.84 -6.77
N SER A 48 2.59 30.51 -6.28
CA SER A 48 2.99 30.54 -4.87
C SER A 48 3.19 31.99 -4.40
N TRP A 49 2.70 32.28 -3.19
CA TRP A 49 2.64 33.59 -2.55
C TRP A 49 2.15 33.46 -1.11
N ALA A 50 2.51 34.42 -0.25
CA ALA A 50 2.10 34.42 1.14
C ALA A 50 2.05 35.83 1.74
N ASP A 51 1.56 35.90 2.99
CA ASP A 51 1.61 37.10 3.84
C ASP A 51 0.79 38.28 3.30
N THR A 52 -0.53 38.08 3.15
CA THR A 52 -1.46 39.21 2.91
C THR A 52 -1.54 40.10 4.16
N LYS A 53 -1.69 39.44 5.31
CA LYS A 53 -2.02 40.03 6.60
C LYS A 53 -3.23 40.97 6.55
N SER A 54 -2.98 42.27 6.40
CA SER A 54 -4.02 43.30 6.38
C SER A 54 -4.11 44.06 5.06
N ASP A 55 -3.18 43.86 4.12
CA ASP A 55 -3.13 44.63 2.87
C ASP A 55 -3.81 43.90 1.71
N THR A 56 -5.13 43.74 1.86
CA THR A 56 -5.99 43.04 0.88
C THR A 56 -6.06 43.74 -0.48
N ASP A 57 -5.74 45.03 -0.56
CA ASP A 57 -5.73 45.77 -1.83
C ASP A 57 -4.56 45.32 -2.71
N ILE A 58 -3.39 45.06 -2.10
CA ILE A 58 -2.21 44.51 -2.80
C ILE A 58 -2.51 43.08 -3.27
N LEU A 59 -3.06 42.22 -2.42
CA LEU A 59 -3.45 40.86 -2.82
C LEU A 59 -4.44 40.89 -3.99
N SER A 60 -5.45 41.77 -3.96
CA SER A 60 -6.44 41.91 -5.03
C SER A 60 -5.79 42.26 -6.38
N ALA A 61 -4.89 43.24 -6.39
CA ALA A 61 -4.15 43.61 -7.60
C ALA A 61 -3.23 42.49 -8.10
N LEU A 62 -2.56 41.76 -7.20
CA LEU A 62 -1.73 40.62 -7.54
C LEU A 62 -2.56 39.44 -8.07
N SER A 63 -3.74 39.19 -7.49
CA SER A 63 -4.67 38.16 -7.95
C SER A 63 -5.14 38.42 -9.37
N ASP A 64 -5.57 39.65 -9.66
CA ASP A 64 -5.96 40.06 -11.01
C ASP A 64 -4.81 39.97 -12.02
N GLN A 65 -3.56 40.15 -11.58
CA GLN A 65 -2.40 39.91 -12.43
C GLN A 65 -2.12 38.41 -12.62
N ALA A 66 -2.12 37.62 -11.55
CA ALA A 66 -1.77 36.20 -11.56
C ALA A 66 -2.77 35.35 -12.33
N VAL A 67 -4.07 35.64 -12.23
CA VAL A 67 -5.13 34.90 -12.94
C VAL A 67 -4.94 34.97 -14.46
N THR A 68 -4.36 36.05 -14.99
CA THR A 68 -4.08 36.19 -16.43
C THR A 68 -3.02 35.21 -16.94
N LEU A 69 -2.25 34.61 -16.03
CA LEU A 69 -1.22 33.61 -16.33
C LEU A 69 -1.77 32.18 -16.33
N ASN A 70 -3.09 32.03 -16.13
CA ASN A 70 -3.86 30.79 -16.22
C ASN A 70 -3.27 29.63 -15.37
N PRO A 71 -3.17 29.80 -14.05
CA PRO A 71 -2.75 28.71 -13.18
C PRO A 71 -3.81 27.62 -13.06
N ALA A 72 -3.37 26.38 -12.85
CA ALA A 72 -4.23 25.25 -12.53
C ALA A 72 -4.77 25.35 -11.09
N PHE A 73 -3.90 25.78 -10.17
CA PHE A 73 -4.21 26.04 -8.77
C PHE A 73 -3.15 26.97 -8.17
N THR A 74 -3.31 27.33 -6.90
CA THR A 74 -2.37 28.18 -6.17
C THR A 74 -2.17 27.64 -4.75
N ILE A 75 -0.92 27.68 -4.27
CA ILE A 75 -0.57 27.40 -2.87
C ILE A 75 -0.36 28.72 -2.15
N TYR A 76 -0.67 28.77 -0.86
CA TYR A 76 -0.58 30.00 -0.07
C TYR A 76 0.10 29.75 1.28
N GLU A 77 1.31 30.28 1.47
CA GLU A 77 2.19 29.90 2.59
C GLU A 77 1.93 30.66 3.90
N GLY A 78 0.67 30.92 4.23
CA GLY A 78 0.23 31.47 5.52
C GLY A 78 0.22 32.99 5.64
N ASP A 79 -0.19 33.45 6.81
CA ASP A 79 -0.44 34.85 7.16
C ASP A 79 -1.49 35.50 6.23
N LEU A 80 -2.63 34.82 6.16
CA LEU A 80 -3.81 35.30 5.43
C LEU A 80 -4.42 36.50 6.17
N GLU A 81 -4.42 36.44 7.51
CA GLU A 81 -4.94 37.47 8.39
C GLU A 81 -3.86 38.17 9.22
N ASP A 82 -4.19 39.32 9.79
CA ASP A 82 -3.26 40.08 10.64
C ASP A 82 -3.28 39.66 12.11
N SER A 83 -4.37 39.04 12.60
CA SER A 83 -4.49 38.68 14.02
C SER A 83 -5.55 37.61 14.28
N GLY A 84 -5.29 36.43 13.74
CA GLY A 84 -6.04 35.22 13.96
C GLY A 84 -7.21 35.05 13.01
N PHE A 85 -7.55 33.79 12.76
CA PHE A 85 -8.70 33.46 11.93
C PHE A 85 -10.00 34.07 12.50
N THR A 86 -10.65 34.94 11.71
CA THR A 86 -12.00 35.45 11.95
C THR A 86 -12.84 35.34 10.68
N SER A 87 -14.13 35.05 10.79
CA SER A 87 -15.00 34.93 9.61
C SER A 87 -15.06 36.23 8.79
N SER A 88 -15.01 37.39 9.44
CA SER A 88 -15.00 38.69 8.77
C SER A 88 -13.69 39.02 8.08
N GLY A 89 -12.57 38.57 8.67
CA GLY A 89 -11.26 38.67 8.05
C GLY A 89 -11.20 37.83 6.79
N MET A 90 -11.47 36.53 6.94
CA MET A 90 -11.45 35.57 5.83
C MET A 90 -12.39 35.93 4.69
N ALA A 91 -13.52 36.59 4.98
CA ALA A 91 -14.38 37.13 3.92
C ALA A 91 -13.67 38.21 3.08
N LYS A 92 -12.93 39.13 3.72
CA LYS A 92 -12.12 40.14 3.01
C LYS A 92 -10.95 39.51 2.28
N TRP A 93 -10.27 38.56 2.92
CA TRP A 93 -9.17 37.84 2.28
C TRP A 93 -9.67 37.08 1.05
N LYS A 94 -10.82 36.40 1.14
CA LYS A 94 -11.47 35.76 0.00
C LYS A 94 -11.83 36.74 -1.11
N GLU A 95 -12.45 37.87 -0.77
CA GLU A 95 -12.79 38.92 -1.74
C GLU A 95 -11.54 39.44 -2.47
N ALA A 96 -10.43 39.62 -1.75
CA ALA A 96 -9.15 40.00 -2.34
C ALA A 96 -8.51 38.88 -3.15
N MET A 97 -8.57 37.64 -2.68
CA MET A 97 -8.06 36.48 -3.39
C MET A 97 -8.80 36.30 -4.72
N ASP A 98 -10.11 36.51 -4.77
CA ASP A 98 -10.89 36.49 -6.01
C ASP A 98 -10.78 37.76 -6.85
N GLY A 99 -9.99 38.77 -6.42
CA GLY A 99 -9.74 40.01 -7.14
C GLY A 99 -10.99 40.81 -7.50
N GLN A 100 -10.81 41.87 -8.32
CA GLN A 100 -11.93 42.60 -8.91
C GLN A 100 -11.55 43.20 -10.26
N LEU A 101 -11.45 42.33 -11.28
CA LEU A 101 -11.15 42.72 -12.66
C LEU A 101 -11.98 43.94 -13.08
N THR A 102 -11.30 45.00 -13.51
CA THR A 102 -11.94 46.28 -13.81
C THR A 102 -13.00 46.12 -14.91
N GLY A 103 -14.28 46.25 -14.54
CA GLY A 103 -15.42 46.08 -15.46
C GLY A 103 -16.04 44.68 -15.50
N ALA A 104 -15.58 43.73 -14.68
CA ALA A 104 -16.22 42.42 -14.50
C ALA A 104 -17.37 42.47 -13.48
N SER A 105 -18.41 41.69 -13.73
CA SER A 105 -19.57 41.52 -12.83
C SER A 105 -19.44 40.35 -11.86
N SER A 106 -18.31 39.63 -11.90
CA SER A 106 -18.11 38.39 -11.17
C SER A 106 -16.65 38.25 -10.74
N PRO A 107 -16.37 37.53 -9.62
CA PRO A 107 -15.02 37.34 -9.10
C PRO A 107 -14.14 36.52 -10.07
N ASN A 108 -12.81 36.63 -9.96
CA ASN A 108 -11.85 36.00 -10.87
C ASN A 108 -11.64 34.49 -10.60
N GLY A 109 -12.14 33.98 -9.47
CA GLY A 109 -12.21 32.54 -9.15
C GLY A 109 -10.93 31.95 -8.56
N MET A 110 -9.91 32.77 -8.26
CA MET A 110 -8.65 32.31 -7.67
C MET A 110 -8.82 31.73 -6.26
N PHE A 111 -9.86 32.11 -5.50
CA PHE A 111 -10.16 31.49 -4.21
C PHE A 111 -10.60 30.04 -4.35
N ASP A 112 -11.29 29.68 -5.43
CA ASP A 112 -11.83 28.33 -5.61
C ASP A 112 -10.74 27.28 -5.94
N ILE A 113 -9.51 27.72 -6.15
CA ILE A 113 -8.36 26.89 -6.53
C ILE A 113 -7.15 27.06 -5.59
N VAL A 114 -7.35 27.60 -4.37
CA VAL A 114 -6.28 27.87 -3.40
C VAL A 114 -6.12 26.77 -2.34
N PHE A 115 -4.87 26.44 -2.04
CA PHE A 115 -4.45 25.54 -0.97
C PHE A 115 -3.57 26.28 0.05
N PRO A 116 -4.17 26.96 1.04
CA PRO A 116 -3.43 27.65 2.08
C PRO A 116 -2.96 26.73 3.21
N VAL A 117 -1.90 27.15 3.89
CA VAL A 117 -1.48 26.69 5.23
C VAL A 117 -1.57 27.86 6.21
N ARG A 118 -1.46 27.60 7.52
CA ARG A 118 -1.50 28.65 8.54
C ARG A 118 -0.12 29.25 8.80
N GLY A 119 -0.07 30.57 8.88
CA GLY A 119 1.05 31.33 9.42
C GLY A 119 0.89 31.67 10.89
N ASN A 120 1.90 32.31 11.48
CA ASN A 120 1.85 32.68 12.90
C ASN A 120 0.78 33.73 13.21
N HIS A 121 0.28 34.44 12.21
CA HIS A 121 -0.86 35.33 12.36
C HIS A 121 -2.22 34.63 12.22
N ASP A 122 -2.31 33.37 11.76
CA ASP A 122 -3.62 32.71 11.53
C ASP A 122 -4.09 31.83 12.71
N GLY A 123 -3.15 31.31 13.52
CA GLY A 123 -3.32 30.13 14.38
C GLY A 123 -4.23 30.21 15.62
N SER A 124 -4.97 31.29 15.86
CA SER A 124 -5.75 31.45 17.10
C SER A 124 -7.11 30.72 17.12
N ASN A 125 -7.60 30.21 15.98
CA ASN A 125 -8.92 29.57 15.86
C ASN A 125 -8.92 28.39 14.86
N THR A 126 -8.36 27.25 15.28
CA THR A 126 -8.29 26.01 14.47
C THR A 126 -9.66 25.53 14.00
N SER A 127 -10.67 25.47 14.87
CA SER A 127 -12.00 24.99 14.49
C SER A 127 -12.68 25.90 13.46
N GLY A 128 -12.42 27.20 13.50
CA GLY A 128 -12.88 28.13 12.48
C GLY A 128 -12.24 27.86 11.12
N TRP A 129 -10.94 27.61 11.09
CA TRP A 129 -10.19 27.25 9.88
C TRP A 129 -10.74 25.97 9.24
N GLN A 130 -10.85 24.90 10.01
CA GLN A 130 -11.34 23.59 9.56
C GLN A 130 -12.83 23.60 9.15
N ALA A 131 -13.61 24.57 9.63
CA ALA A 131 -15.01 24.74 9.21
C ALA A 131 -15.17 25.64 7.97
N TYR A 132 -14.11 26.32 7.54
CA TYR A 132 -14.14 27.28 6.45
C TYR A 132 -13.56 26.71 5.16
N PHE A 133 -12.50 25.94 5.27
CA PHE A 133 -11.88 25.25 4.14
C PHE A 133 -12.35 23.81 4.04
N GLU A 134 -12.49 23.34 2.81
CA GLU A 134 -12.76 21.94 2.47
C GLU A 134 -11.81 21.57 1.32
N PHE A 135 -10.54 21.31 1.62
CA PHE A 135 -9.53 21.19 0.56
C PHE A 135 -9.68 19.92 -0.28
N SER A 136 -10.39 18.91 0.22
CA SER A 136 -10.81 17.78 -0.60
C SER A 136 -11.71 18.22 -1.77
N ASP A 137 -12.63 19.17 -1.53
CA ASP A 137 -13.48 19.76 -2.56
C ASP A 137 -12.70 20.68 -3.50
N THR A 138 -11.74 21.45 -2.99
CA THR A 138 -10.80 22.21 -3.82
C THR A 138 -9.99 21.29 -4.72
N ALA A 139 -9.44 20.19 -4.18
CA ALA A 139 -8.69 19.18 -4.93
C ALA A 139 -9.54 18.58 -6.06
N ASN A 140 -10.77 18.18 -5.76
CA ASN A 140 -11.71 17.68 -6.77
C ASN A 140 -12.00 18.73 -7.86
N ARG A 141 -12.16 20.00 -7.49
CA ARG A 141 -12.49 21.10 -8.42
C ARG A 141 -11.36 21.37 -9.41
N VAL A 142 -10.11 21.33 -8.95
CA VAL A 142 -8.94 21.53 -9.82
C VAL A 142 -8.54 20.27 -10.57
N GLY A 143 -9.08 19.11 -10.20
CA GLY A 143 -8.70 17.81 -10.78
C GLY A 143 -7.44 17.21 -10.17
N ALA A 144 -7.09 17.63 -8.95
CA ALA A 144 -6.07 16.97 -8.14
C ALA A 144 -6.58 15.62 -7.64
N THR A 145 -5.66 14.70 -7.40
CA THR A 145 -5.93 13.32 -6.96
C THR A 145 -5.23 13.02 -5.65
N ASN A 146 -5.54 11.87 -5.05
CA ASN A 146 -4.89 11.36 -3.85
C ASN A 146 -4.84 12.36 -2.67
N TYR A 147 -5.88 13.18 -2.52
CA TYR A 147 -5.99 14.11 -1.40
C TYR A 147 -6.05 13.34 -0.08
N THR A 148 -5.13 13.62 0.84
CA THR A 148 -5.03 12.96 2.13
C THR A 148 -4.76 13.98 3.23
N ASN A 149 -5.40 13.80 4.39
CA ASN A 149 -5.09 14.54 5.60
C ASN A 149 -4.18 13.73 6.52
N MET A 150 -3.30 14.39 7.27
CA MET A 150 -2.72 13.78 8.45
C MET A 150 -3.83 13.52 9.50
N PRO A 151 -3.91 12.33 10.11
CA PRO A 151 -5.00 12.01 11.04
C PRO A 151 -5.11 13.02 12.19
N GLY A 152 -6.29 13.63 12.37
CA GLY A 152 -6.54 14.66 13.38
C GLY A 152 -5.96 16.04 13.05
N GLN A 153 -5.60 16.28 11.78
CA GLN A 153 -5.12 17.55 11.23
C GLN A 153 -5.88 17.90 9.94
N GLU A 154 -7.17 17.60 9.89
CA GLU A 154 -8.03 17.79 8.71
C GLU A 154 -7.96 19.24 8.23
N ASP A 155 -7.59 19.44 6.96
CA ASP A 155 -7.42 20.75 6.32
C ASP A 155 -6.42 21.68 7.03
N LEU A 156 -5.47 21.08 7.77
CA LEU A 156 -4.33 21.74 8.41
C LEU A 156 -3.01 21.20 7.85
N THR A 157 -2.78 19.90 7.97
CA THR A 157 -1.66 19.19 7.34
C THR A 157 -2.21 18.17 6.36
N TYR A 158 -1.91 18.36 5.09
CA TYR A 158 -2.53 17.60 4.00
C TYR A 158 -1.57 17.44 2.81
N SER A 159 -1.91 16.50 1.94
CA SER A 159 -1.22 16.25 0.68
C SER A 159 -2.23 16.07 -0.44
N PHE A 160 -1.81 16.37 -1.66
CA PHE A 160 -2.55 16.05 -2.88
C PHE A 160 -1.60 15.92 -4.05
N GLU A 161 -2.09 15.36 -5.14
CA GLU A 161 -1.33 15.15 -6.36
C GLU A 161 -1.91 15.89 -7.53
N TYR A 162 -1.03 16.40 -8.38
CA TYR A 162 -1.41 17.02 -9.62
C TYR A 162 -0.37 16.70 -10.68
N GLY A 163 -0.81 16.11 -11.80
CA GLY A 163 0.11 15.62 -12.83
C GLY A 163 1.07 14.57 -12.29
N ASN A 164 2.37 14.80 -12.41
CA ASN A 164 3.44 13.92 -11.92
C ASN A 164 4.04 14.39 -10.58
N SER A 165 3.29 15.18 -9.81
CA SER A 165 3.80 15.89 -8.64
C SER A 165 2.93 15.70 -7.41
N ILE A 166 3.56 15.57 -6.23
CA ILE A 166 2.90 15.62 -4.92
C ILE A 166 3.13 17.00 -4.28
N PHE A 167 2.08 17.53 -3.67
CA PHE A 167 2.07 18.77 -2.92
C PHE A 167 1.77 18.43 -1.46
N ILE A 168 2.54 18.98 -0.53
CA ILE A 168 2.37 18.75 0.90
C ILE A 168 2.32 20.08 1.63
N GLY A 169 1.13 20.46 2.10
CA GLY A 169 0.90 21.62 2.94
C GLY A 169 1.00 21.23 4.42
N VAL A 170 1.85 21.91 5.19
CA VAL A 170 2.10 21.56 6.59
C VAL A 170 1.71 22.70 7.53
N ASP A 171 0.85 22.40 8.50
CA ASP A 171 0.51 23.31 9.58
C ASP A 171 1.66 23.50 10.57
N GLY A 172 2.48 24.53 10.30
CA GLY A 172 3.56 24.99 11.16
C GLY A 172 3.50 26.49 11.36
N PRO A 173 2.56 27.03 12.16
CA PRO A 173 2.34 28.47 12.27
C PRO A 173 3.52 29.15 12.98
N GLY A 174 4.45 29.68 12.19
CA GLY A 174 5.67 30.35 12.64
C GLY A 174 6.91 29.78 11.98
N ASP A 175 8.03 29.73 12.71
CA ASP A 175 9.29 29.20 12.20
C ASP A 175 9.22 27.69 11.91
N ALA A 176 10.15 27.19 11.08
CA ALA A 176 10.27 25.78 10.72
C ALA A 176 10.41 24.82 11.93
N ASN A 177 10.83 25.32 13.10
CA ASN A 177 10.91 24.51 14.32
C ASN A 177 9.55 24.17 14.95
N LYS A 178 8.46 24.70 14.40
CA LYS A 178 7.09 24.33 14.80
C LYS A 178 6.61 23.04 14.14
N ILE A 179 7.33 22.55 13.13
CA ILE A 179 7.00 21.28 12.48
C ILE A 179 7.34 20.13 13.44
N THR A 180 6.32 19.36 13.82
CA THR A 180 6.43 18.30 14.83
C THR A 180 7.04 17.03 14.25
N SER A 181 7.62 16.18 15.09
CA SER A 181 8.12 14.86 14.66
C SER A 181 7.02 13.97 14.06
N ALA A 182 5.78 14.11 14.50
CA ALA A 182 4.64 13.39 13.93
C ALA A 182 4.34 13.86 12.49
N GLN A 183 4.40 15.17 12.24
CA GLN A 183 4.29 15.71 10.88
C GLN A 183 5.48 15.29 10.01
N ILE A 184 6.72 15.35 10.52
CA ILE A 184 7.91 14.90 9.78
C ILE A 184 7.77 13.43 9.35
N ASN A 185 7.36 12.54 10.26
CA ASN A 185 7.15 11.13 9.94
C ASN A 185 6.01 10.92 8.94
N TRP A 186 4.96 11.72 9.01
CA TRP A 186 3.86 11.67 8.06
C TRP A 186 4.30 12.13 6.66
N ILE A 187 5.05 13.24 6.58
CA ILE A 187 5.65 13.77 5.34
C ILE A 187 6.58 12.71 4.71
N ASP A 188 7.47 12.10 5.49
CA ASP A 188 8.37 11.01 5.06
C ASP A 188 7.57 9.85 4.41
N GLY A 189 6.44 9.48 5.04
CA GLY A 189 5.53 8.48 4.49
C GLY A 189 4.87 8.89 3.16
N GLN A 190 4.42 10.14 3.04
CA GLN A 190 3.82 10.66 1.80
C GLN A 190 4.83 10.72 0.65
N LEU A 191 6.06 11.18 0.94
CA LEU A 191 7.14 11.25 -0.04
C LEU A 191 7.57 9.85 -0.48
N SER A 192 7.74 8.92 0.46
CA SER A 192 8.06 7.51 0.16
C SER A 192 6.99 6.87 -0.73
N ASP A 193 5.72 7.11 -0.45
CA ASP A 193 4.61 6.59 -1.25
C ASP A 193 4.58 7.21 -2.66
N ALA A 194 4.76 8.53 -2.76
CA ALA A 194 4.86 9.22 -4.05
C ALA A 194 6.05 8.72 -4.90
N GLU A 195 7.21 8.54 -4.28
CA GLU A 195 8.39 7.93 -4.92
C GLU A 195 8.10 6.52 -5.41
N SER A 196 7.40 5.71 -4.61
CA SER A 196 7.03 4.33 -4.98
C SER A 196 6.08 4.27 -6.18
N ARG A 197 5.21 5.28 -6.32
CA ARG A 197 4.27 5.42 -7.44
C ARG A 197 4.87 6.14 -8.65
N GLY A 198 6.15 6.52 -8.57
CA GLY A 198 6.90 7.11 -9.69
C GLY A 198 6.55 8.56 -9.96
N LEU A 199 6.07 9.31 -8.97
CA LEU A 199 5.98 10.76 -9.08
C LEU A 199 7.39 11.35 -9.21
N VAL A 200 7.50 12.47 -9.90
CA VAL A 200 8.80 13.08 -10.27
C VAL A 200 9.13 14.27 -9.38
N HIS A 201 8.10 14.96 -8.87
CA HIS A 201 8.27 16.16 -8.07
C HIS A 201 7.53 16.06 -6.75
N ALA A 202 8.18 16.52 -5.69
CA ALA A 202 7.52 16.89 -4.45
C ALA A 202 7.73 18.39 -4.19
N PHE A 203 6.65 19.07 -3.85
CA PHE A 203 6.63 20.46 -3.43
C PHE A 203 6.06 20.53 -2.01
N ILE A 204 6.88 20.97 -1.06
CA ILE A 204 6.50 21.05 0.36
C ILE A 204 6.38 22.52 0.73
N TYR A 205 5.29 22.90 1.38
CA TYR A 205 5.08 24.29 1.77
C TYR A 205 4.51 24.44 3.17
N PHE A 206 5.07 25.40 3.90
CA PHE A 206 4.71 25.80 5.25
C PHE A 206 5.29 27.18 5.55
N HIS A 207 4.79 27.84 6.59
CA HIS A 207 4.96 29.28 6.74
C HIS A 207 6.42 29.75 6.88
N GLY A 208 7.12 29.39 7.97
CA GLY A 208 8.50 29.85 8.19
C GLY A 208 9.54 29.05 7.39
N PRO A 209 10.51 29.70 6.72
CA PRO A 209 11.50 29.00 5.92
C PRO A 209 12.48 28.18 6.76
N ILE A 210 13.03 27.10 6.17
CA ILE A 210 14.06 26.27 6.80
C ILE A 210 15.38 27.06 6.91
N TYR A 211 15.72 27.78 5.82
CA TYR A 211 16.89 28.65 5.74
C TYR A 211 16.46 30.12 5.66
N CYS A 212 16.81 30.92 6.66
CA CYS A 212 16.29 32.28 6.81
C CYS A 212 17.09 33.29 5.96
N VAL A 213 16.37 34.18 5.26
CA VAL A 213 16.88 35.09 4.23
C VAL A 213 16.87 36.58 4.61
N ASP A 214 15.97 37.05 5.47
CA ASP A 214 15.81 38.47 5.86
C ASP A 214 16.07 38.70 7.37
N GLY A 215 16.13 37.63 8.17
CA GLY A 215 16.38 37.71 9.61
C GLY A 215 15.13 38.00 10.42
N HIS A 216 13.94 37.75 9.84
CA HIS A 216 12.67 37.82 10.56
C HIS A 216 12.39 36.53 11.36
N CYS A 217 12.99 35.41 10.94
CA CYS A 217 12.96 34.17 11.72
C CYS A 217 13.49 34.36 13.16
N SER A 218 13.00 33.56 14.09
CA SER A 218 13.40 33.64 15.50
C SER A 218 14.84 33.18 15.78
N CYS A 219 15.48 32.45 14.87
CA CYS A 219 16.88 32.10 14.99
C CYS A 219 17.78 33.22 14.43
N SER A 220 18.77 33.65 15.23
CA SER A 220 19.74 34.69 14.83
C SER A 220 20.72 34.27 13.72
N GLU A 221 20.68 33.00 13.32
CA GLU A 221 21.61 32.36 12.38
C GLU A 221 20.95 32.04 11.03
N ARG A 222 21.61 31.23 10.20
CA ARG A 222 21.19 30.89 8.82
C ARG A 222 20.11 29.81 8.78
N VAL A 223 20.22 28.84 9.69
CA VAL A 223 19.26 27.78 9.98
C VAL A 223 19.04 27.81 11.48
N CYS A 224 17.89 27.36 11.96
CA CYS A 224 17.70 27.16 13.39
C CYS A 224 18.45 25.89 13.88
N SER A 225 19.75 25.77 13.57
CA SER A 225 20.67 24.65 13.76
C SER A 225 20.95 24.25 15.22
N LEU A 226 20.14 24.76 16.16
CA LEU A 226 20.14 24.34 17.57
C LEU A 226 18.80 23.71 17.99
N ASP A 227 17.86 23.60 17.07
CA ASP A 227 16.56 22.97 17.29
C ASP A 227 16.53 21.58 16.64
N SER A 228 16.41 20.54 17.47
CA SER A 228 16.37 19.14 17.03
C SER A 228 15.24 18.83 16.05
N SER A 229 14.15 19.63 16.04
CA SER A 229 13.06 19.45 15.08
C SER A 229 13.49 19.82 13.65
N VAL A 230 14.29 20.89 13.50
CA VAL A 230 14.79 21.35 12.20
C VAL A 230 15.88 20.41 11.68
N GLU A 231 16.75 19.89 12.56
CA GLU A 231 17.69 18.82 12.20
C GLU A 231 16.97 17.57 11.70
N SER A 232 15.90 17.16 12.39
CA SER A 232 15.08 16.01 11.99
C SER A 232 14.38 16.25 10.65
N LEU A 233 13.91 17.47 10.41
CA LEU A 233 13.30 17.87 9.15
C LEU A 233 14.32 17.80 8.01
N ILE A 234 15.52 18.37 8.17
CA ILE A 234 16.58 18.31 7.16
C ILE A 234 17.04 16.87 6.93
N THR A 235 17.15 16.07 7.99
CA THR A 235 17.47 14.64 7.87
C THR A 235 16.41 13.89 7.06
N MET A 236 15.13 14.25 7.18
CA MET A 236 14.07 13.70 6.34
C MET A 236 14.21 14.18 4.89
N LEU A 237 14.44 15.48 4.65
CA LEU A 237 14.63 16.03 3.30
C LEU A 237 15.83 15.38 2.59
N ASN A 238 16.91 15.08 3.31
CA ASN A 238 18.09 14.38 2.80
C ASN A 238 17.77 12.99 2.22
N LYS A 239 16.70 12.32 2.68
CA LYS A 239 16.33 10.97 2.24
C LYS A 239 15.63 10.94 0.89
N HIS A 240 14.90 11.99 0.54
CA HIS A 240 13.93 11.97 -0.57
C HIS A 240 14.42 12.78 -1.76
N THR A 241 14.79 12.06 -2.82
CA THR A 241 15.32 12.67 -4.05
C THR A 241 14.24 13.31 -4.92
N ILE A 242 12.96 13.01 -4.66
CA ILE A 242 11.83 13.58 -5.39
C ILE A 242 11.60 15.08 -5.06
N ILE A 243 12.18 15.59 -3.96
CA ILE A 243 11.94 16.96 -3.50
C ILE A 243 12.50 17.97 -4.51
N SER A 244 11.58 18.72 -5.09
CA SER A 244 11.89 19.73 -6.10
C SER A 244 12.09 21.11 -5.53
N ALA A 245 11.19 21.51 -4.65
CA ALA A 245 11.32 22.77 -3.97
C ALA A 245 10.52 22.82 -2.67
N THR A 246 10.93 23.72 -1.80
CA THR A 246 10.12 24.15 -0.66
C THR A 246 9.70 25.61 -0.82
N PHE A 247 8.47 25.92 -0.41
CA PHE A 247 7.88 27.27 -0.49
C PHE A 247 7.47 27.76 0.89
N HIS A 248 7.73 29.05 1.15
CA HIS A 248 7.57 29.64 2.48
C HIS A 248 7.13 31.10 2.42
N GLY A 249 6.43 31.56 3.45
CA GLY A 249 6.11 32.95 3.71
C GLY A 249 6.99 33.52 4.82
N HIS A 250 6.37 34.19 5.79
CA HIS A 250 6.92 34.68 7.07
C HIS A 250 7.92 35.83 6.94
N GLU A 251 8.94 35.66 6.10
CA GLU A 251 9.88 36.71 5.78
C GLU A 251 9.31 37.51 4.61
N HIS A 252 8.97 38.78 4.85
CA HIS A 252 8.14 39.55 3.92
C HIS A 252 8.88 40.02 2.66
N THR A 253 9.33 39.09 1.84
CA THR A 253 10.19 39.31 0.68
C THR A 253 10.04 38.13 -0.29
N TYR A 254 10.47 38.33 -1.53
CA TYR A 254 10.62 37.23 -2.47
C TYR A 254 12.10 36.86 -2.60
N ALA A 255 12.46 35.61 -2.33
CA ALA A 255 13.84 35.16 -2.39
C ALA A 255 13.97 33.75 -2.98
N TYR A 256 15.12 33.49 -3.58
CA TYR A 256 15.54 32.15 -4.00
C TYR A 256 16.89 31.82 -3.37
N THR A 257 16.96 30.61 -2.83
CA THR A 257 18.12 30.05 -2.15
C THR A 257 18.25 28.57 -2.54
N TYR A 258 19.29 28.21 -3.29
CA TYR A 258 19.75 26.82 -3.44
C TYR A 258 20.42 26.34 -2.15
N VAL A 259 19.76 25.49 -1.36
CA VAL A 259 20.29 25.05 -0.06
C VAL A 259 21.13 23.81 -0.26
N ASP A 260 22.40 23.88 0.13
CA ASP A 260 23.40 22.81 0.01
C ASP A 260 24.28 22.73 1.27
N GLU A 261 25.28 21.86 1.25
CA GLU A 261 26.21 21.65 2.37
C GLU A 261 27.03 22.88 2.72
N THR A 262 27.18 23.85 1.81
CA THR A 262 27.94 25.09 2.08
C THR A 262 27.12 26.10 2.87
N ARG A 263 25.79 26.04 2.72
CA ARG A 263 24.84 26.85 3.48
C ARG A 263 24.50 26.23 4.81
N VAL A 264 24.41 24.90 4.85
CA VAL A 264 24.06 24.11 6.04
C VAL A 264 25.04 22.94 6.16
N PRO A 265 26.25 23.20 6.69
CA PRO A 265 27.29 22.19 6.82
C PRO A 265 26.98 21.18 7.92
N ALA A 266 27.64 20.03 7.87
CA ALA A 266 27.65 19.07 8.96
C ALA A 266 28.26 19.70 10.23
N GLU A 267 27.60 19.52 11.37
CA GLU A 267 28.06 20.01 12.67
C GLU A 267 27.81 18.96 13.76
N SER A 268 28.88 18.57 14.47
CA SER A 268 28.82 17.55 15.53
C SER A 268 28.21 16.23 15.04
N ALA A 269 26.99 15.88 15.50
CA ALA A 269 26.27 14.66 15.12
C ALA A 269 25.21 14.91 14.01
N PHE A 270 24.95 16.17 13.66
CA PHE A 270 24.07 16.54 12.57
C PHE A 270 24.86 16.53 11.25
N GLU A 271 24.38 15.75 10.28
CA GLU A 271 25.06 15.54 9.00
C GLU A 271 25.01 16.75 8.06
N GLY A 272 24.25 17.79 8.40
CA GLY A 272 24.02 18.93 7.52
C GLY A 272 23.15 18.53 6.32
N VAL A 273 23.21 19.33 5.28
CA VAL A 273 22.52 19.02 4.02
C VAL A 273 23.38 18.10 3.18
N THR A 274 22.84 16.93 2.84
CA THR A 274 23.49 15.93 1.99
C THR A 274 22.74 15.72 0.66
N HIS A 275 21.46 16.12 0.61
CA HIS A 275 20.70 16.24 -0.62
C HIS A 275 20.22 17.68 -0.81
N PRO A 276 20.85 18.47 -1.72
CA PRO A 276 20.48 19.86 -1.91
C PRO A 276 19.05 20.05 -2.44
N TRP A 277 18.41 21.16 -2.10
CA TRP A 277 17.08 21.52 -2.62
C TRP A 277 16.95 23.01 -2.96
N HIS A 278 15.92 23.34 -3.73
CA HIS A 278 15.57 24.72 -4.05
C HIS A 278 14.58 25.26 -3.01
N GLN A 279 14.94 26.32 -2.28
CA GLN A 279 14.05 27.01 -1.37
C GLN A 279 13.59 28.34 -1.96
N PHE A 280 12.28 28.59 -1.90
CA PHE A 280 11.65 29.84 -2.29
C PHE A 280 10.94 30.46 -1.10
N VAL A 281 11.22 31.74 -0.85
CA VAL A 281 10.43 32.57 0.05
C VAL A 281 9.57 33.47 -0.83
N THR A 282 8.27 33.45 -0.61
CA THR A 282 7.22 34.05 -1.44
C THR A 282 6.30 34.95 -0.61
N GLY A 283 6.81 35.50 0.50
CA GLY A 283 6.02 36.11 1.56
C GLY A 283 5.67 37.58 1.41
N ASP A 284 5.40 38.10 0.20
CA ASP A 284 5.05 39.52 0.06
C ASP A 284 3.88 39.78 -0.89
N ALA A 285 2.74 39.16 -0.60
CA ALA A 285 1.46 39.51 -1.20
C ALA A 285 0.73 40.65 -0.45
N GLY A 286 1.40 41.32 0.48
CA GLY A 286 0.89 42.50 1.18
C GLY A 286 1.76 42.99 2.35
N ALA A 287 2.27 42.09 3.18
CA ALA A 287 2.87 42.43 4.48
C ALA A 287 4.24 43.16 4.44
N GLY A 288 4.92 43.18 3.30
CA GLY A 288 6.28 43.71 3.10
C GLY A 288 6.31 44.99 2.25
N PRO A 289 7.34 45.22 1.42
CA PRO A 289 8.56 44.40 1.28
C PRO A 289 9.66 44.72 2.30
N LYS A 290 10.35 43.69 2.77
CA LYS A 290 11.63 43.76 3.48
C LYS A 290 12.80 43.34 2.56
N SER A 291 14.01 43.70 2.93
CA SER A 291 15.23 43.51 2.12
C SER A 291 16.03 42.30 2.56
N CYS A 292 16.23 41.31 1.69
CA CYS A 292 17.01 40.14 2.03
C CYS A 292 18.47 40.46 2.44
N THR A 293 19.02 39.63 3.31
CA THR A 293 20.45 39.60 3.61
C THR A 293 21.19 38.98 2.42
N SER A 294 21.99 39.79 1.70
CA SER A 294 22.66 39.37 0.46
C SER A 294 23.54 38.12 0.57
N ALA A 295 24.09 37.81 1.75
CA ALA A 295 24.88 36.60 2.00
C ALA A 295 24.05 35.33 2.20
N ARG A 296 22.71 35.44 2.21
CA ARG A 296 21.78 34.35 2.53
C ARG A 296 20.88 33.96 1.34
N VAL A 297 21.03 34.61 0.19
CA VAL A 297 20.17 34.43 -0.97
C VAL A 297 20.97 34.39 -2.25
N ASP A 298 20.49 33.64 -3.25
CA ASP A 298 20.99 33.72 -4.63
C ASP A 298 20.26 34.79 -5.43
N PHE A 299 19.01 35.09 -5.06
CA PHE A 299 18.21 36.16 -5.64
C PHE A 299 17.25 36.72 -4.59
N CYS A 300 17.02 38.04 -4.66
CA CYS A 300 16.09 38.75 -3.81
C CYS A 300 15.27 39.75 -4.65
N MET A 301 13.98 39.77 -4.41
CA MET A 301 13.02 40.75 -4.89
C MET A 301 12.29 41.31 -3.67
N ALA A 302 12.84 42.39 -3.12
CA ALA A 302 12.20 43.17 -2.05
C ALA A 302 11.06 44.05 -2.62
N LYS A 303 10.04 43.41 -3.18
CA LYS A 303 8.88 44.04 -3.81
C LYS A 303 7.66 43.12 -3.70
N HIS A 304 6.46 43.70 -3.68
CA HIS A 304 5.23 42.93 -3.79
C HIS A 304 5.16 42.19 -5.13
N GLY A 305 4.68 40.96 -5.09
CA GLY A 305 4.75 40.08 -6.24
C GLY A 305 4.08 38.73 -6.02
N PHE A 306 4.46 37.78 -6.87
CA PHE A 306 4.17 36.35 -6.74
C PHE A 306 5.16 35.56 -7.61
N VAL A 307 5.16 34.23 -7.50
CA VAL A 307 5.88 33.37 -8.43
C VAL A 307 4.93 32.46 -9.19
N THR A 308 5.22 32.21 -10.47
CA THR A 308 4.65 31.06 -11.19
C THR A 308 5.62 29.91 -11.16
N VAL A 309 5.11 28.69 -11.07
CA VAL A 309 5.89 27.47 -11.15
C VAL A 309 5.31 26.63 -12.28
N ASP A 310 6.08 26.53 -13.37
CA ASP A 310 5.76 25.71 -14.53
C ASP A 310 6.47 24.36 -14.40
N VAL A 311 5.70 23.27 -14.41
CA VAL A 311 6.18 21.90 -14.32
C VAL A 311 5.89 21.19 -15.63
N SER A 312 6.90 20.56 -16.22
CA SER A 312 6.78 19.84 -17.50
C SER A 312 7.73 18.65 -17.54
N GLY A 313 7.20 17.43 -17.37
CA GLY A 313 8.06 16.26 -17.25
C GLY A 313 8.94 16.40 -16.00
N PRO A 314 10.28 16.26 -16.10
CA PRO A 314 11.19 16.48 -14.97
C PRO A 314 11.58 17.95 -14.77
N ASP A 315 11.15 18.86 -15.64
CA ASP A 315 11.61 20.24 -15.65
C ASP A 315 10.69 21.14 -14.80
N VAL A 316 11.30 21.97 -13.97
CA VAL A 316 10.63 23.01 -13.19
C VAL A 316 11.18 24.37 -13.58
N THR A 317 10.29 25.33 -13.82
CA THR A 317 10.64 26.73 -14.05
C THR A 317 9.86 27.65 -13.12
N VAL A 318 10.58 28.36 -12.24
CA VAL A 318 10.03 29.34 -11.31
C VAL A 318 10.29 30.74 -11.82
N SER A 319 9.24 31.53 -12.01
CA SER A 319 9.30 32.89 -12.55
C SER A 319 8.77 33.91 -11.56
N PHE A 320 9.59 34.91 -11.21
CA PHE A 320 9.27 35.96 -10.24
C PHE A 320 8.62 37.16 -10.91
N TYR A 321 7.41 37.53 -10.48
CA TYR A 321 6.67 38.67 -11.00
C TYR A 321 6.55 39.77 -9.95
N GLU A 322 6.87 40.99 -10.35
CA GLU A 322 6.58 42.20 -9.58
C GLU A 322 5.15 42.67 -9.90
N MET A 323 4.46 43.20 -8.90
CA MET A 323 3.15 43.83 -9.08
C MET A 323 3.17 44.87 -10.20
N GLY A 324 2.23 44.76 -11.15
CA GLY A 324 2.11 45.64 -12.31
C GLY A 324 3.09 45.35 -13.46
N ASN A 325 3.94 44.33 -13.34
CA ASN A 325 4.86 43.91 -14.39
C ASN A 325 4.56 42.48 -14.88
N ASN A 326 4.05 42.37 -16.10
CA ASN A 326 3.69 41.08 -16.71
C ASN A 326 4.89 40.30 -17.27
N ASN A 327 6.13 40.81 -17.14
CA ASN A 327 7.33 40.08 -17.49
C ASN A 327 8.07 39.66 -16.22
N PRO A 328 8.58 38.41 -16.14
CA PRO A 328 9.27 37.97 -14.95
C PRO A 328 10.61 38.70 -14.78
N LEU A 329 10.89 39.15 -13.56
CA LEU A 329 12.16 39.79 -13.19
C LEU A 329 13.30 38.78 -13.10
N LYS A 330 12.98 37.55 -12.70
CA LYS A 330 13.92 36.44 -12.58
C LYS A 330 13.21 35.16 -12.97
N VAL A 331 13.94 34.31 -13.68
CA VAL A 331 13.55 32.93 -13.98
C VAL A 331 14.62 32.01 -13.42
N VAL A 332 14.18 30.97 -12.70
CA VAL A 332 15.01 29.89 -12.15
C VAL A 332 14.48 28.60 -12.75
N SER A 333 15.29 27.92 -13.56
CA SER A 333 14.93 26.65 -14.17
C SER A 333 15.89 25.57 -13.73
N TYR A 334 15.35 24.40 -13.39
CA TYR A 334 16.08 23.22 -12.94
C TYR A 334 15.27 21.98 -13.32
N SER A 335 15.92 20.81 -13.27
CA SER A 335 15.30 19.54 -13.63
C SER A 335 15.55 18.54 -12.51
N GLN A 336 14.57 17.70 -12.21
CA GLN A 336 14.73 16.59 -11.26
C GLN A 336 15.51 15.43 -11.89
N GLY A 337 16.59 15.03 -11.24
CA GLY A 337 17.49 13.95 -11.64
C GLY A 337 18.65 13.84 -10.65
N GLY A 338 18.83 12.66 -10.02
CA GLY A 338 19.72 12.43 -8.87
C GLY A 338 21.04 13.22 -8.87
N GLY A 339 21.23 14.08 -7.87
CA GLY A 339 22.35 15.05 -7.79
C GLY A 339 23.69 14.48 -7.26
N PRO A 340 24.66 15.33 -6.85
CA PRO A 340 24.67 16.79 -6.90
C PRO A 340 25.97 17.44 -7.46
N GLY A 341 25.91 18.76 -7.73
CA GLY A 341 27.07 19.66 -7.66
C GLY A 341 27.01 20.91 -8.56
N PRO A 342 26.71 22.10 -8.04
CA PRO A 342 26.92 23.40 -8.71
C PRO A 342 28.23 24.08 -8.28
N THR A 343 28.75 25.03 -9.07
CA THR A 343 29.38 26.28 -8.58
C THR A 343 29.41 27.34 -9.72
N PRO A 344 29.19 28.66 -9.48
CA PRO A 344 28.74 29.61 -10.50
C PRO A 344 29.75 30.72 -10.96
N THR A 345 29.57 31.16 -12.22
CA THR A 345 29.82 32.51 -12.87
C THR A 345 31.25 33.08 -13.08
N PRO A 346 31.51 33.93 -14.12
CA PRO A 346 30.72 35.11 -14.55
C PRO A 346 30.41 35.28 -16.07
N ARG A 347 29.26 35.90 -16.34
CA ARG A 347 28.82 36.55 -17.62
C ARG A 347 29.56 37.93 -17.75
N PRO A 348 29.80 38.59 -18.93
CA PRO A 348 28.99 38.64 -20.16
C PRO A 348 29.73 38.71 -21.53
N THR A 349 29.07 38.33 -22.63
CA THR A 349 28.70 39.27 -23.73
C THR A 349 27.77 38.63 -24.77
N SER A 350 26.91 39.46 -25.35
CA SER A 350 25.95 39.14 -26.41
C SER A 350 26.62 38.73 -27.72
N THR A 351 26.05 37.79 -28.47
CA THR A 351 25.79 37.95 -29.93
C THR A 351 24.93 36.82 -30.49
N SER A 352 23.91 37.23 -31.25
CA SER A 352 23.13 36.54 -32.29
C SER A 352 23.08 35.00 -32.35
N LYS A 353 21.86 34.50 -32.10
CA LYS A 353 21.23 33.29 -32.65
C LYS A 353 21.73 32.91 -34.06
N PRO A 354 22.10 31.63 -34.27
CA PRO A 354 21.71 30.89 -35.46
C PRO A 354 20.85 29.68 -35.10
N THR A 355 19.89 29.44 -35.98
CA THR A 355 18.86 28.39 -36.01
C THR A 355 19.36 26.98 -35.66
N PRO A 356 18.67 26.20 -34.79
CA PRO A 356 18.96 24.78 -34.64
C PRO A 356 18.46 24.05 -35.88
N THR A 357 19.40 23.41 -36.56
CA THR A 357 19.12 22.41 -37.60
C THR A 357 18.68 21.14 -36.89
N SER A 358 17.53 20.61 -37.32
CA SER A 358 16.96 19.35 -36.86
C SER A 358 17.95 18.19 -37.03
N THR A 359 18.32 17.55 -35.92
CA THR A 359 18.90 16.20 -35.90
C THR A 359 17.89 15.26 -35.27
N LYS A 360 17.54 14.23 -36.05
CA LYS A 360 16.71 13.07 -35.70
C LYS A 360 17.08 12.51 -34.31
N PRO A 361 16.11 12.14 -33.45
CA PRO A 361 16.39 11.49 -32.17
C PRO A 361 17.09 10.12 -32.37
N PRO A 362 17.92 9.66 -31.42
CA PRO A 362 18.71 8.43 -31.55
C PRO A 362 17.83 7.16 -31.63
N ASP A 363 18.29 6.17 -32.41
CA ASP A 363 17.57 4.95 -32.79
C ASP A 363 17.64 3.79 -31.75
N THR A 364 18.23 3.99 -30.55
CA THR A 364 18.35 3.01 -29.44
C THR A 364 18.21 3.66 -28.06
N THR A 365 17.65 2.92 -27.08
CA THR A 365 17.43 3.37 -25.70
C THR A 365 18.74 3.56 -24.93
N PHE A 366 19.66 2.60 -25.02
CA PHE A 366 20.99 2.69 -24.41
C PHE A 366 22.06 2.88 -25.49
N ILE A 367 23.02 3.78 -25.25
CA ILE A 367 24.06 4.13 -26.22
C ILE A 367 25.11 3.02 -26.37
N ASP A 368 25.31 2.22 -25.33
CA ASP A 368 26.26 1.09 -25.26
C ASP A 368 25.61 -0.25 -25.62
N VAL A 369 24.32 -0.26 -25.96
CA VAL A 369 23.60 -1.44 -26.49
C VAL A 369 23.07 -1.11 -27.89
N PRO A 370 23.94 -1.07 -28.93
CA PRO A 370 23.49 -0.87 -30.30
C PRO A 370 22.58 -2.04 -30.75
N ARG A 371 21.74 -1.83 -31.78
CA ARG A 371 20.88 -2.91 -32.35
C ARG A 371 21.63 -4.16 -32.81
N THR A 372 22.95 -4.05 -33.01
CA THR A 372 23.83 -5.18 -33.36
C THR A 372 24.35 -5.93 -32.14
N HIS A 373 24.11 -5.44 -30.92
CA HIS A 373 24.46 -6.13 -29.68
C HIS A 373 23.59 -7.38 -29.53
N TRP A 374 24.18 -8.52 -29.20
CA TRP A 374 23.47 -9.80 -29.17
C TRP A 374 22.31 -9.83 -28.16
N ALA A 375 22.46 -9.09 -27.05
CA ALA A 375 21.43 -8.97 -26.02
C ALA A 375 20.45 -7.80 -26.23
N TYR A 376 20.53 -7.07 -27.36
CA TYR A 376 19.74 -5.85 -27.61
C TYR A 376 18.24 -6.08 -27.39
N ASP A 377 17.65 -7.08 -28.04
CA ASP A 377 16.20 -7.31 -27.97
C ASP A 377 15.74 -7.66 -26.54
N TYR A 378 16.53 -8.42 -25.79
CA TYR A 378 16.21 -8.79 -24.40
C TYR A 378 16.30 -7.59 -23.45
N ILE A 379 17.35 -6.78 -23.59
CA ILE A 379 17.56 -5.58 -22.78
C ILE A 379 16.46 -4.54 -23.07
N GLU A 380 16.11 -4.35 -24.34
CA GLU A 380 15.03 -3.44 -24.74
C GLU A 380 13.67 -3.95 -24.23
N SER A 381 13.38 -5.25 -24.37
CA SER A 381 12.16 -5.88 -23.84
C SER A 381 12.01 -5.65 -22.33
N LEU A 382 13.06 -5.90 -21.55
CA LEU A 382 13.04 -5.68 -20.11
C LEU A 382 12.98 -4.20 -19.74
N TYR A 383 13.62 -3.32 -20.49
CA TYR A 383 13.56 -1.88 -20.24
C TYR A 383 12.15 -1.34 -20.48
N GLN A 384 11.55 -1.66 -21.62
CA GLN A 384 10.16 -1.27 -21.95
C GLN A 384 9.16 -1.89 -20.98
N GLY A 385 9.47 -3.09 -20.47
CA GLY A 385 8.69 -3.74 -19.42
C GLY A 385 8.85 -3.09 -18.04
N GLY A 386 9.85 -2.22 -17.83
CA GLY A 386 10.17 -1.57 -16.56
C GLY A 386 11.08 -2.38 -15.62
N TYR A 387 11.59 -3.53 -16.05
CA TYR A 387 12.40 -4.43 -15.21
C TYR A 387 13.82 -3.92 -14.99
N VAL A 388 14.35 -3.08 -15.90
CA VAL A 388 15.70 -2.52 -15.85
C VAL A 388 15.71 -1.03 -16.23
N ALA A 389 16.64 -0.25 -15.65
CA ALA A 389 16.75 1.20 -15.90
C ALA A 389 18.10 1.65 -16.50
N GLY A 390 19.09 0.75 -16.60
CA GLY A 390 20.46 1.06 -17.02
C GLY A 390 21.45 1.25 -15.85
N CYS A 391 22.71 1.55 -16.16
CA CYS A 391 23.78 1.85 -15.20
C CYS A 391 24.13 3.35 -15.13
N SER A 392 23.67 4.15 -16.10
CA SER A 392 23.84 5.62 -16.10
C SER A 392 22.64 6.29 -16.75
N ALA A 393 22.12 7.33 -16.10
CA ALA A 393 21.01 8.15 -16.59
C ALA A 393 21.50 9.41 -17.33
N GLU A 394 22.65 9.98 -16.93
CA GLU A 394 23.24 11.16 -17.59
C GLU A 394 23.66 10.86 -19.04
N THR A 395 24.24 9.67 -19.26
CA THR A 395 24.42 9.07 -20.58
C THR A 395 23.72 7.73 -20.55
N PRO A 396 22.54 7.56 -21.21
CA PRO A 396 21.75 6.34 -21.13
C PRO A 396 22.59 5.11 -21.52
N MET A 397 23.11 4.40 -20.52
CA MET A 397 23.96 3.22 -20.67
C MET A 397 23.36 2.06 -19.90
N TYR A 398 23.48 0.84 -20.43
CA TYR A 398 23.06 -0.39 -19.75
C TYR A 398 24.20 -1.10 -19.01
N CYS A 399 25.44 -0.90 -19.48
CA CYS A 399 26.66 -1.60 -19.10
C CYS A 399 26.54 -3.13 -19.29
N PRO A 400 26.26 -3.63 -20.52
CA PRO A 400 25.93 -5.04 -20.76
C PRO A 400 27.02 -6.02 -20.31
N GLU A 401 28.29 -5.63 -20.39
CA GLU A 401 29.44 -6.48 -20.09
C GLU A 401 29.88 -6.45 -18.61
N ASN A 402 29.25 -5.62 -17.79
CA ASN A 402 29.60 -5.57 -16.37
C ASN A 402 29.07 -6.81 -15.64
N GLY A 403 29.90 -7.35 -14.75
CA GLY A 403 29.49 -8.36 -13.78
C GLY A 403 28.44 -7.82 -12.80
N MET A 404 27.52 -8.69 -12.37
CA MET A 404 26.53 -8.34 -11.36
C MET A 404 26.95 -8.83 -9.98
N THR A 405 26.92 -7.93 -9.01
CA THR A 405 26.99 -8.28 -7.60
C THR A 405 25.72 -9.01 -7.14
N ARG A 406 25.80 -9.78 -6.05
CA ARG A 406 24.63 -10.43 -5.44
C ARG A 406 23.57 -9.41 -4.99
N ALA A 407 23.99 -8.20 -4.60
CA ALA A 407 23.11 -7.08 -4.28
C ALA A 407 22.34 -6.56 -5.52
N GLU A 408 22.99 -6.44 -6.68
CA GLU A 408 22.28 -6.06 -7.91
C GLU A 408 21.41 -7.21 -8.43
N GLY A 409 21.87 -8.45 -8.27
CA GLY A 409 21.09 -9.65 -8.55
C GLY A 409 19.81 -9.72 -7.73
N SER A 410 19.82 -9.30 -6.46
CA SER A 410 18.60 -9.30 -5.63
C SER A 410 17.53 -8.35 -6.14
N VAL A 411 17.91 -7.14 -6.59
CA VAL A 411 16.97 -6.22 -7.25
C VAL A 411 16.33 -6.89 -8.46
N PHE A 412 17.16 -7.56 -9.26
CA PHE A 412 16.74 -8.20 -10.50
C PHE A 412 15.77 -9.34 -10.23
N VAL A 413 16.05 -10.17 -9.21
CA VAL A 413 15.20 -11.30 -8.82
C VAL A 413 13.89 -10.83 -8.19
N GLU A 414 13.93 -9.91 -7.23
CA GLU A 414 12.76 -9.38 -6.54
C GLU A 414 11.77 -8.71 -7.49
N ARG A 415 12.25 -7.87 -8.41
CA ARG A 415 11.42 -7.31 -9.49
C ARG A 415 10.93 -8.38 -10.45
N GLY A 416 11.77 -9.39 -10.69
CA GLY A 416 11.39 -10.60 -11.42
C GLY A 416 10.25 -11.38 -10.74
N ILE A 417 10.07 -11.32 -9.43
CA ILE A 417 9.01 -12.04 -8.71
C ILE A 417 7.75 -11.18 -8.64
N TRP A 418 7.89 -9.98 -8.09
CA TRP A 418 6.77 -9.11 -7.68
C TRP A 418 6.34 -8.09 -8.73
N GLY A 419 7.10 -7.97 -9.82
CA GLY A 419 6.86 -7.00 -10.87
C GLY A 419 7.66 -5.71 -10.70
N VAL A 420 7.54 -4.84 -11.69
CA VAL A 420 8.46 -3.71 -11.92
C VAL A 420 8.33 -2.57 -10.92
N GLY A 421 7.18 -2.46 -10.26
CA GLY A 421 6.91 -1.47 -9.21
C GLY A 421 7.21 -1.95 -7.79
N TYR A 422 7.69 -3.19 -7.62
CA TYR A 422 8.00 -3.70 -6.30
C TYR A 422 9.22 -3.00 -5.72
N MET A 423 9.04 -2.35 -4.58
CA MET A 423 10.09 -1.76 -3.76
C MET A 423 9.93 -2.30 -2.33
N PRO A 424 10.78 -3.26 -1.90
CA PRO A 424 10.70 -3.79 -0.55
C PRO A 424 11.04 -2.70 0.47
N GLN A 425 10.43 -2.79 1.65
CA GLN A 425 10.66 -1.82 2.73
C GLN A 425 12.13 -1.85 3.17
N GLN A 426 12.69 -0.67 3.47
CA GLN A 426 14.02 -0.59 4.07
C GLN A 426 14.08 -1.35 5.40
N CYS A 427 15.16 -2.11 5.60
CA CYS A 427 15.34 -2.91 6.79
C CYS A 427 15.31 -2.06 8.06
N SER A 428 14.51 -2.47 9.03
CA SER A 428 14.54 -1.93 10.40
C SER A 428 15.47 -2.72 11.34
N SER A 429 15.99 -3.87 10.90
CA SER A 429 16.96 -4.70 11.63
C SER A 429 17.88 -5.47 10.67
N GLN A 430 19.08 -5.84 11.14
CA GLN A 430 20.02 -6.64 10.33
C GLN A 430 19.65 -8.13 10.42
N ILE A 431 19.15 -8.70 9.31
CA ILE A 431 18.98 -10.17 9.16
C ILE A 431 20.32 -10.83 8.87
N PHE A 432 21.06 -10.29 7.89
CA PHE A 432 22.41 -10.73 7.56
C PHE A 432 23.43 -9.80 8.22
N THR A 433 24.45 -10.37 8.84
CA THR A 433 25.44 -9.59 9.62
C THR A 433 26.33 -8.70 8.75
N ASP A 434 26.41 -8.98 7.45
CA ASP A 434 27.16 -8.20 6.45
C ASP A 434 26.26 -7.29 5.59
N VAL A 435 24.99 -7.09 6.00
CA VAL A 435 24.04 -6.20 5.34
C VAL A 435 23.58 -5.12 6.34
N PRO A 436 24.27 -3.97 6.40
CA PRO A 436 23.85 -2.85 7.24
C PRO A 436 22.49 -2.30 6.86
N ILE A 437 21.68 -1.90 7.86
CA ILE A 437 20.29 -1.44 7.66
C ILE A 437 20.16 -0.17 6.80
N LEU A 438 21.22 0.62 6.68
CA LEU A 438 21.24 1.84 5.87
C LEU A 438 21.74 1.59 4.44
N GLU A 439 22.25 0.41 4.13
CA GLU A 439 22.69 0.10 2.76
C GLU A 439 21.49 -0.02 1.82
N TRP A 440 21.64 0.50 0.59
CA TRP A 440 20.58 0.50 -0.42
C TRP A 440 20.07 -0.91 -0.75
N PHE A 441 20.95 -1.91 -0.64
CA PHE A 441 20.63 -3.30 -0.94
C PHE A 441 20.01 -4.05 0.24
N CYS A 442 19.90 -3.43 1.42
CA CYS A 442 19.35 -4.13 2.58
C CYS A 442 17.92 -4.58 2.34
N LYS A 443 17.05 -3.68 1.86
CA LYS A 443 15.65 -4.01 1.50
C LYS A 443 15.54 -5.18 0.54
N TRP A 444 16.42 -5.25 -0.45
CA TRP A 444 16.40 -6.27 -1.49
C TRP A 444 16.94 -7.61 -0.99
N ALA A 445 18.02 -7.60 -0.19
CA ALA A 445 18.54 -8.80 0.45
C ALA A 445 17.55 -9.38 1.47
N THR A 446 16.88 -8.51 2.22
CA THR A 446 15.83 -8.87 3.18
C THR A 446 14.56 -9.34 2.48
N GLY A 447 14.14 -8.71 1.39
CA GLY A 447 13.05 -9.17 0.52
C GLY A 447 13.29 -10.60 0.04
N LEU A 448 14.45 -10.85 -0.58
CA LEU A 448 14.85 -12.19 -1.00
C LEU A 448 14.82 -13.23 0.12
N TRP A 449 15.14 -12.83 1.35
CA TRP A 449 15.12 -13.72 2.51
C TRP A 449 13.70 -14.02 2.97
N ASN A 450 12.88 -12.98 3.14
CA ASN A 450 11.49 -13.08 3.57
C ASN A 450 10.66 -13.87 2.55
N ASP A 451 10.92 -13.67 1.26
CA ASP A 451 10.23 -14.35 0.17
C ASP A 451 10.74 -15.78 -0.07
N GLY A 452 11.75 -16.21 0.69
CA GLY A 452 12.29 -17.58 0.66
C GLY A 452 13.17 -17.90 -0.56
N TYR A 453 13.67 -16.89 -1.27
CA TYR A 453 14.49 -17.06 -2.46
C TYR A 453 15.99 -17.19 -2.15
N THR A 454 16.47 -16.69 -1.01
CA THR A 454 17.88 -16.83 -0.57
C THR A 454 18.01 -17.44 0.82
N THR A 455 19.09 -18.20 1.05
CA THR A 455 19.53 -18.63 2.40
C THR A 455 20.79 -17.90 2.86
N GLY A 456 21.23 -16.87 2.13
CA GLY A 456 22.53 -16.24 2.30
C GLY A 456 23.69 -17.06 1.69
N CYS A 457 24.90 -16.53 1.78
CA CYS A 457 26.16 -17.19 1.38
C CYS A 457 26.88 -17.89 2.56
N GLY A 458 26.37 -17.72 3.79
CA GLY A 458 26.90 -18.35 4.99
C GLY A 458 25.84 -18.34 6.09
N THR A 459 25.85 -19.34 6.97
CA THR A 459 24.80 -19.57 7.97
C THR A 459 25.24 -19.35 9.42
N ASN A 460 26.55 -19.17 9.67
CA ASN A 460 27.07 -18.85 11.00
C ASN A 460 28.43 -18.11 10.92
N PRO A 461 28.46 -16.77 10.96
CA PRO A 461 27.29 -15.88 11.04
C PRO A 461 26.43 -15.93 9.77
N LEU A 462 25.15 -15.58 9.88
CA LEU A 462 24.25 -15.46 8.73
C LEU A 462 24.68 -14.26 7.87
N ILE A 463 25.16 -14.50 6.64
CA ILE A 463 25.69 -13.47 5.73
C ILE A 463 25.12 -13.60 4.32
N PHE A 464 24.98 -12.48 3.59
CA PHE A 464 24.42 -12.41 2.25
C PHE A 464 25.50 -12.32 1.14
N CYS A 465 26.67 -11.79 1.46
CA CYS A 465 27.76 -11.44 0.55
C CYS A 465 27.35 -10.43 -0.53
N PRO A 466 26.81 -9.24 -0.19
CA PRO A 466 26.18 -8.33 -1.14
C PRO A 466 27.11 -7.87 -2.27
N LEU A 467 28.38 -7.62 -1.95
CA LEU A 467 29.39 -7.11 -2.90
C LEU A 467 30.15 -8.21 -3.64
N LYS A 468 29.83 -9.49 -3.39
CA LYS A 468 30.44 -10.60 -4.14
C LYS A 468 29.75 -10.71 -5.50
N GLU A 469 30.56 -10.88 -6.54
CA GLU A 469 30.08 -11.20 -7.87
C GLU A 469 29.21 -12.48 -7.87
N HIS A 470 28.10 -12.41 -8.59
CA HIS A 470 27.13 -13.49 -8.70
C HIS A 470 27.50 -14.40 -9.88
N THR A 471 27.59 -15.72 -9.67
CA THR A 471 28.01 -16.63 -10.75
C THR A 471 26.85 -17.09 -11.63
N ARG A 472 27.15 -17.53 -12.85
CA ARG A 472 26.17 -18.12 -13.78
C ARG A 472 25.42 -19.31 -13.15
N ALA A 473 26.10 -20.15 -12.38
CA ALA A 473 25.45 -21.26 -11.67
C ALA A 473 24.45 -20.78 -10.61
N GLU A 474 24.83 -19.81 -9.78
CA GLU A 474 23.93 -19.25 -8.76
C GLU A 474 22.71 -18.57 -9.41
N ALA A 475 22.90 -17.89 -10.54
CA ALA A 475 21.82 -17.24 -11.28
C ALA A 475 20.75 -18.24 -11.76
N THR A 476 21.15 -19.44 -12.21
CA THR A 476 20.17 -20.47 -12.63
C THR A 476 19.26 -20.92 -11.50
N VAL A 477 19.72 -20.88 -10.25
CA VAL A 477 18.86 -21.17 -9.09
C VAL A 477 17.76 -20.13 -8.99
N PHE A 478 18.13 -18.86 -9.03
CA PHE A 478 17.18 -17.76 -8.92
C PHE A 478 16.20 -17.74 -10.09
N PHE A 479 16.67 -17.80 -11.34
CA PHE A 479 15.78 -17.78 -12.52
C PHE A 479 14.81 -18.97 -12.57
N MET A 480 15.27 -20.17 -12.20
CA MET A 480 14.39 -21.32 -12.09
C MET A 480 13.34 -21.14 -10.99
N ARG A 481 13.71 -20.55 -9.86
CA ARG A 481 12.77 -20.25 -8.78
C ARG A 481 11.81 -19.12 -9.13
N ILE A 482 12.22 -18.10 -9.89
CA ILE A 482 11.29 -17.08 -10.40
C ILE A 482 10.21 -17.73 -11.26
N ARG A 483 10.58 -18.70 -12.11
CA ARG A 483 9.61 -19.38 -12.98
C ARG A 483 8.77 -20.45 -12.28
N ARG A 484 9.36 -21.18 -11.32
CA ARG A 484 8.76 -22.38 -10.70
C ARG A 484 8.37 -22.21 -9.23
N GLY A 485 8.62 -21.04 -8.65
CA GLY A 485 8.42 -20.73 -7.24
C GLY A 485 9.67 -21.00 -6.35
N PRO A 486 9.72 -20.42 -5.14
CA PRO A 486 10.89 -20.45 -4.26
C PRO A 486 11.20 -21.86 -3.72
N SER A 487 10.19 -22.73 -3.63
CA SER A 487 10.32 -24.11 -3.15
C SER A 487 10.76 -25.12 -4.23
N TYR A 488 10.89 -24.68 -5.48
CA TYR A 488 11.28 -25.56 -6.57
C TYR A 488 12.65 -26.20 -6.34
N LEU A 489 12.75 -27.51 -6.58
CA LEU A 489 13.99 -28.28 -6.56
C LEU A 489 14.05 -29.17 -7.80
N PRO A 490 15.00 -28.97 -8.73
CA PRO A 490 15.15 -29.82 -9.89
C PRO A 490 15.45 -31.27 -9.51
N PRO A 491 14.96 -32.26 -10.28
CA PRO A 491 15.37 -33.65 -10.11
C PRO A 491 16.85 -33.85 -10.49
N GLU A 492 17.45 -34.95 -10.05
CA GLU A 492 18.81 -35.30 -10.45
C GLU A 492 18.90 -35.50 -11.98
N PRO A 493 19.89 -34.89 -12.65
CA PRO A 493 19.93 -34.85 -14.10
C PRO A 493 20.26 -36.22 -14.68
N GLY A 494 19.58 -36.61 -15.77
CA GLY A 494 19.90 -37.81 -16.56
C GLY A 494 21.15 -37.58 -17.40
N ASP A 495 21.01 -36.83 -18.50
CA ASP A 495 22.12 -36.37 -19.34
C ASP A 495 22.49 -34.92 -18.98
N ILE A 496 23.78 -34.60 -19.03
CA ILE A 496 24.30 -33.25 -18.78
C ILE A 496 24.80 -32.70 -20.12
N PRO A 497 24.23 -31.58 -20.63
CA PRO A 497 24.53 -31.05 -21.96
C PRO A 497 25.85 -30.25 -22.02
N TYR A 498 26.53 -30.10 -20.89
CA TYR A 498 27.73 -29.27 -20.76
C TYR A 498 28.93 -30.07 -20.23
N ALA A 499 30.06 -30.01 -20.92
CA ALA A 499 31.30 -30.70 -20.62
C ALA A 499 32.00 -30.21 -19.34
N ASP A 500 31.70 -29.00 -18.88
CA ASP A 500 32.26 -28.39 -17.67
C ASP A 500 31.30 -28.40 -16.47
N VAL A 501 30.21 -29.16 -16.54
CA VAL A 501 29.28 -29.38 -15.42
C VAL A 501 29.40 -30.83 -14.96
N ASP A 502 30.14 -31.05 -13.87
CA ASP A 502 30.25 -32.37 -13.26
C ASP A 502 28.93 -32.78 -12.60
N ARG A 503 28.50 -34.04 -12.78
CA ARG A 503 27.23 -34.54 -12.22
C ARG A 503 27.12 -34.39 -10.70
N SER A 504 28.23 -34.49 -9.99
CA SER A 504 28.26 -34.44 -8.53
C SER A 504 28.25 -33.03 -7.95
N ILE A 505 28.36 -31.99 -8.80
CA ILE A 505 28.40 -30.61 -8.33
C ILE A 505 26.99 -30.08 -8.02
N TRP A 506 26.89 -29.24 -6.99
CA TRP A 506 25.60 -28.83 -6.40
C TRP A 506 24.64 -28.16 -7.40
N TYR A 507 25.18 -27.48 -8.42
CA TYR A 507 24.40 -26.77 -9.44
C TYR A 507 24.05 -27.62 -10.67
N ALA A 508 24.55 -28.84 -10.82
CA ALA A 508 24.35 -29.63 -12.05
C ALA A 508 22.86 -29.75 -12.42
N LYS A 509 22.01 -30.07 -11.43
CA LYS A 509 20.56 -30.20 -11.60
C LYS A 509 19.86 -28.88 -11.97
N TRP A 510 20.37 -27.76 -11.47
CA TRP A 510 19.83 -26.42 -11.75
C TRP A 510 20.16 -25.97 -13.17
N VAL A 511 21.40 -26.17 -13.58
CA VAL A 511 21.87 -25.87 -14.94
C VAL A 511 21.12 -26.72 -15.97
N VAL A 512 20.96 -28.02 -15.71
CA VAL A 512 20.24 -28.93 -16.62
C VAL A 512 18.76 -28.57 -16.70
N ALA A 513 18.12 -28.19 -15.59
CA ALA A 513 16.73 -27.75 -15.61
C ALA A 513 16.55 -26.44 -16.38
N ALA A 514 17.40 -25.45 -16.13
CA ALA A 514 17.40 -24.18 -16.86
C ALA A 514 17.63 -24.40 -18.37
N HIS A 515 18.51 -25.33 -18.74
CA HIS A 515 18.67 -25.78 -20.12
C HIS A 515 17.39 -26.44 -20.65
N SER A 516 16.77 -27.37 -19.93
CA SER A 516 15.56 -28.04 -20.40
C SER A 516 14.39 -27.08 -20.69
N GLU A 517 14.38 -25.91 -20.04
CA GLU A 517 13.34 -24.90 -20.22
C GLU A 517 13.76 -23.69 -21.07
N GLY A 518 14.86 -23.81 -21.81
CA GLY A 518 15.28 -22.79 -22.76
C GLY A 518 15.91 -21.53 -22.14
N ILE A 519 16.10 -21.46 -20.82
CA ILE A 519 16.51 -20.24 -20.09
C ILE A 519 17.94 -19.83 -20.42
N VAL A 520 18.86 -20.79 -20.54
CA VAL A 520 20.30 -20.52 -20.65
C VAL A 520 20.82 -20.52 -22.09
N GLN A 521 20.07 -21.08 -23.04
CA GLN A 521 20.51 -21.22 -24.43
C GLN A 521 20.69 -19.86 -25.11
N GLY A 522 21.90 -19.57 -25.58
CA GLY A 522 22.20 -18.30 -26.24
C GLY A 522 22.19 -17.09 -25.31
N CYS A 523 22.18 -17.29 -23.99
CA CYS A 523 22.39 -16.25 -22.98
C CYS A 523 23.86 -16.24 -22.53
N GLU A 524 24.74 -15.96 -23.47
CA GLU A 524 26.19 -15.80 -23.30
C GLU A 524 26.77 -15.00 -24.48
N ASP A 525 28.01 -14.51 -24.35
CA ASP A 525 28.69 -13.82 -25.44
C ASP A 525 28.78 -14.69 -26.72
N PRO A 526 28.53 -14.13 -27.93
CA PRO A 526 28.60 -14.88 -29.19
C PRO A 526 29.90 -15.67 -29.44
N SER A 527 31.04 -15.23 -28.89
CA SER A 527 32.31 -15.96 -28.97
C SER A 527 32.31 -17.28 -28.19
N ASN A 528 31.41 -17.41 -27.21
CA ASN A 528 31.18 -18.60 -26.40
C ASN A 528 30.04 -19.47 -26.94
N GLN A 529 29.14 -18.90 -27.76
CA GLN A 529 28.02 -19.60 -28.39
C GLN A 529 28.53 -20.60 -29.44
N GLY A 530 28.81 -21.84 -29.04
CA GLY A 530 29.22 -22.90 -29.98
C GLY A 530 30.11 -23.99 -29.40
N ASP A 531 30.61 -23.82 -28.17
CA ASP A 531 31.17 -24.94 -27.42
C ASP A 531 30.14 -25.58 -26.48
N ASP A 532 30.47 -26.73 -25.93
CA ASP A 532 29.62 -27.48 -25.01
C ASP A 532 29.89 -27.09 -23.55
N ARG A 533 30.13 -25.80 -23.25
CA ARG A 533 30.46 -25.33 -21.89
C ARG A 533 29.39 -24.40 -21.34
N PHE A 534 29.09 -24.53 -20.04
CA PHE A 534 28.16 -23.66 -19.32
C PHE A 534 28.85 -22.49 -18.61
N ARG A 535 30.13 -22.67 -18.23
CA ARG A 535 30.94 -21.70 -17.47
C ARG A 535 30.33 -21.36 -16.10
N PRO A 536 30.06 -22.35 -15.24
CA PRO A 536 29.26 -22.19 -14.03
C PRO A 536 29.81 -21.19 -13.00
N GLU A 537 31.13 -21.08 -12.91
CA GLU A 537 31.82 -20.24 -11.92
C GLU A 537 32.18 -18.85 -12.45
N GLU A 538 31.91 -18.57 -13.74
CA GLU A 538 32.12 -17.23 -14.29
C GLU A 538 31.05 -16.27 -13.76
N THR A 539 31.44 -15.00 -13.60
CA THR A 539 30.55 -13.92 -13.18
C THR A 539 29.44 -13.74 -14.22
N LEU A 540 28.20 -13.68 -13.77
CA LEU A 540 27.04 -13.37 -14.60
C LEU A 540 27.12 -11.90 -15.04
N THR A 541 27.14 -11.66 -16.35
CA THR A 541 27.06 -10.28 -16.86
C THR A 541 25.62 -9.78 -16.89
N ARG A 542 25.45 -8.45 -16.91
CA ARG A 542 24.11 -7.83 -17.01
C ARG A 542 23.38 -8.24 -18.29
N ALA A 543 24.08 -8.40 -19.41
CA ALA A 543 23.49 -8.89 -20.66
C ALA A 543 22.98 -10.34 -20.55
N GLU A 544 23.73 -11.21 -19.88
CA GLU A 544 23.32 -12.59 -19.63
C GLU A 544 22.12 -12.68 -18.70
N ALA A 545 22.11 -11.89 -17.62
CA ALA A 545 20.98 -11.78 -16.71
C ALA A 545 19.71 -11.30 -17.45
N ALA A 546 19.84 -10.27 -18.30
CA ALA A 546 18.75 -9.76 -19.13
C ALA A 546 18.15 -10.85 -20.03
N CYS A 547 19.01 -11.58 -20.75
CA CYS A 547 18.57 -12.68 -21.61
C CYS A 547 17.84 -13.78 -20.81
N MET A 548 18.40 -14.22 -19.69
CA MET A 548 17.79 -15.27 -18.87
C MET A 548 16.44 -14.83 -18.28
N MET A 549 16.34 -13.59 -17.79
CA MET A 549 15.08 -13.06 -17.25
C MET A 549 14.01 -12.86 -18.31
N ASP A 550 14.36 -12.28 -19.46
CA ASP A 550 13.40 -12.11 -20.55
C ASP A 550 12.80 -13.46 -20.92
N LYS A 551 13.64 -14.49 -21.07
CA LYS A 551 13.17 -15.85 -21.34
C LYS A 551 12.32 -16.41 -20.20
N VAL A 552 12.69 -16.18 -18.94
CA VAL A 552 11.86 -16.55 -17.77
C VAL A 552 10.45 -15.96 -17.89
N LYS A 553 10.33 -14.71 -18.35
CA LYS A 553 9.08 -13.96 -18.47
C LYS A 553 8.31 -14.19 -19.76
N SER A 554 8.98 -14.49 -20.88
CA SER A 554 8.38 -14.67 -22.20
C SER A 554 8.04 -16.13 -22.56
N GLY A 555 8.51 -17.10 -21.77
CA GLY A 555 8.20 -18.52 -21.95
C GLY A 555 6.72 -18.86 -21.67
N PRO A 556 6.15 -19.92 -22.30
CA PRO A 556 4.79 -20.35 -22.01
C PRO A 556 4.67 -20.75 -20.53
N GLY A 557 3.69 -20.15 -19.84
CA GLY A 557 3.29 -20.57 -18.49
C GLY A 557 2.90 -22.06 -18.45
N PRO A 558 2.78 -22.66 -17.26
CA PRO A 558 2.67 -24.12 -17.12
C PRO A 558 1.50 -24.69 -17.94
N THR A 559 1.82 -25.54 -18.90
CA THR A 559 0.83 -26.36 -19.62
C THR A 559 0.43 -27.55 -18.73
N PRO A 560 -0.86 -27.82 -18.50
CA PRO A 560 -1.29 -28.98 -17.72
C PRO A 560 -1.00 -30.26 -18.50
N THR A 561 -0.21 -31.17 -17.92
CA THR A 561 0.04 -32.51 -18.49
C THR A 561 -0.73 -33.56 -17.68
N PRO A 562 -1.52 -34.46 -18.30
CA PRO A 562 -2.28 -35.52 -17.63
C PRO A 562 -1.49 -36.87 -17.53
N PRO A 563 -1.99 -37.90 -16.83
CA PRO A 563 -1.53 -38.43 -15.54
C PRO A 563 -0.44 -39.54 -15.58
N HIS A 564 0.41 -39.55 -14.54
CA HIS A 564 1.25 -40.60 -13.90
C HIS A 564 1.83 -41.82 -14.68
N PRO A 565 3.06 -42.24 -14.30
CA PRO A 565 3.16 -43.36 -13.36
C PRO A 565 4.06 -43.07 -12.15
N THR A 566 3.72 -43.75 -11.07
CA THR A 566 4.14 -43.56 -9.68
C THR A 566 5.61 -43.88 -9.42
N VAL A 567 6.39 -42.90 -8.94
CA VAL A 567 7.44 -43.09 -7.92
C VAL A 567 7.44 -41.85 -7.02
N THR A 568 7.45 -42.11 -5.72
CA THR A 568 7.02 -41.27 -4.60
C THR A 568 7.67 -39.87 -4.52
N PRO A 569 6.89 -38.77 -4.47
CA PRO A 569 7.42 -37.42 -4.26
C PRO A 569 7.80 -37.16 -2.79
N GLY A 570 8.93 -36.47 -2.58
CA GLY A 570 9.20 -35.75 -1.33
C GLY A 570 8.46 -34.39 -1.36
N PRO A 571 7.84 -33.93 -0.26
CA PRO A 571 6.87 -32.85 -0.31
C PRO A 571 7.50 -31.45 -0.33
N THR A 572 7.16 -30.66 -1.35
CA THR A 572 7.00 -29.20 -1.25
C THR A 572 5.93 -28.90 -0.20
N VAL A 573 6.23 -28.04 0.78
CA VAL A 573 5.28 -27.67 1.83
C VAL A 573 4.27 -26.67 1.24
N PRO A 574 3.00 -27.05 1.06
CA PRO A 574 1.90 -26.11 0.78
C PRO A 574 1.62 -25.30 2.06
N PRO A 575 0.75 -24.26 2.08
CA PRO A 575 0.08 -23.93 3.34
C PRO A 575 -0.45 -25.26 3.89
N PRO A 576 -0.22 -25.58 5.18
CA PRO A 576 -0.40 -26.94 5.67
C PRO A 576 -1.72 -27.46 5.13
N THR A 577 -1.65 -28.54 4.36
CA THR A 577 -2.88 -29.27 4.03
C THR A 577 -3.51 -29.52 5.38
N PRO A 578 -4.77 -29.10 5.63
CA PRO A 578 -5.42 -29.32 6.91
C PRO A 578 -5.24 -30.80 7.22
N SER A 579 -4.35 -31.06 8.18
CA SER A 579 -4.11 -32.40 8.65
C SER A 579 -5.33 -32.68 9.51
N PRO A 580 -6.11 -33.73 9.24
CA PRO A 580 -7.15 -34.14 10.18
C PRO A 580 -6.47 -34.33 11.56
N GLY A 581 -6.72 -33.39 12.48
CA GLY A 581 -6.04 -33.32 13.79
C GLY A 581 -5.08 -32.13 14.03
N GLY A 582 -4.99 -31.15 13.13
CA GLY A 582 -4.15 -29.94 13.28
C GLY A 582 -4.69 -28.86 14.23
N GLY A 583 -5.59 -29.16 15.16
CA GLY A 583 -6.23 -28.18 16.06
C GLY A 583 -7.43 -27.44 15.43
N ILE A 584 -8.31 -26.91 16.28
CA ILE A 584 -9.57 -26.27 15.85
C ILE A 584 -9.31 -24.90 15.19
N TRP A 585 -8.39 -24.11 15.75
CA TRP A 585 -8.05 -22.77 15.27
C TRP A 585 -6.69 -22.71 14.59
N ILE A 586 -5.68 -23.27 15.24
CA ILE A 586 -4.28 -23.29 14.83
C ILE A 586 -3.62 -24.51 15.48
N SER A 587 -2.70 -25.18 14.77
CA SER A 587 -2.02 -26.36 15.32
C SER A 587 -1.01 -26.01 16.39
N ARG A 588 -0.67 -26.99 17.23
CA ARG A 588 0.41 -26.86 18.22
C ARG A 588 1.76 -26.63 17.54
N GLU A 589 1.98 -27.28 16.40
CA GLU A 589 3.17 -27.14 15.58
C GLU A 589 3.29 -25.72 15.03
N GLU A 590 2.20 -25.15 14.53
CA GLU A 590 2.16 -23.77 14.06
C GLU A 590 2.37 -22.79 15.20
N VAL A 591 1.71 -22.98 16.35
CA VAL A 591 1.92 -22.14 17.53
C VAL A 591 3.38 -22.20 17.99
N ALA A 592 3.99 -23.39 18.01
CA ALA A 592 5.40 -23.56 18.41
C ALA A 592 6.38 -22.82 17.48
N ALA A 593 5.99 -22.57 16.23
CA ALA A 593 6.78 -21.83 15.26
C ALA A 593 6.62 -20.30 15.37
N LEU A 594 5.62 -19.79 16.10
CA LEU A 594 5.36 -18.35 16.21
C LEU A 594 6.43 -17.62 17.07
N PRO A 595 6.74 -16.35 16.79
CA PRO A 595 7.69 -15.59 17.59
C PRO A 595 7.18 -15.32 19.00
N MET A 596 8.10 -15.27 19.97
CA MET A 596 7.83 -14.87 21.36
C MET A 596 8.35 -13.46 21.65
N SER A 597 8.27 -12.58 20.65
CA SER A 597 8.76 -11.21 20.72
C SER A 597 8.04 -10.34 19.68
N GLY A 598 7.96 -9.04 19.94
CA GLY A 598 7.34 -8.06 19.06
C GLY A 598 5.89 -7.76 19.46
N ALA A 599 5.35 -6.67 18.90
CA ALA A 599 4.08 -6.09 19.36
C ALA A 599 2.90 -7.07 19.40
N ALA A 600 2.79 -7.97 18.42
CA ALA A 600 1.74 -9.00 18.39
C ALA A 600 1.87 -10.02 19.54
N TRP A 601 3.10 -10.48 19.82
CA TRP A 601 3.37 -11.38 20.95
C TRP A 601 3.17 -10.67 22.29
N ASP A 602 3.69 -9.45 22.43
CA ASP A 602 3.60 -8.68 23.66
C ASP A 602 2.12 -8.41 24.02
N ASN A 603 1.27 -8.20 23.02
CA ASN A 603 -0.17 -8.03 23.18
C ASN A 603 -0.86 -9.30 23.72
N VAL A 604 -0.70 -10.45 23.05
CA VAL A 604 -1.32 -11.71 23.52
C VAL A 604 -0.76 -12.14 24.88
N LYS A 605 0.53 -11.89 25.14
CA LYS A 605 1.16 -12.20 26.43
C LYS A 605 0.63 -11.32 27.55
N SER A 606 0.48 -10.02 27.30
CA SER A 606 -0.09 -9.06 28.26
C SER A 606 -1.52 -9.44 28.64
N GLU A 607 -2.35 -9.82 27.67
CA GLU A 607 -3.71 -10.30 27.96
C GLU A 607 -3.69 -11.64 28.71
N ALA A 608 -2.83 -12.58 28.33
CA ALA A 608 -2.71 -13.85 29.05
C ALA A 608 -2.29 -13.65 30.51
N ASP A 609 -1.49 -12.62 30.82
CA ASP A 609 -1.11 -12.25 32.19
C ASP A 609 -2.22 -11.59 33.00
N SER A 610 -3.25 -11.09 32.33
CA SER A 610 -4.41 -10.44 32.94
C SER A 610 -5.32 -11.44 33.67
N SER A 611 -6.24 -10.95 34.50
CA SER A 611 -7.28 -11.81 35.08
C SER A 611 -8.36 -12.08 34.05
N ALA A 612 -8.71 -13.35 33.84
CA ALA A 612 -9.81 -13.74 32.95
C ALA A 612 -11.20 -13.43 33.52
N GLY A 613 -11.33 -12.99 34.78
CA GLY A 613 -12.63 -12.70 35.39
C GLY A 613 -13.48 -13.96 35.64
N VAL A 614 -14.81 -13.76 35.70
CA VAL A 614 -15.82 -14.83 35.88
C VAL A 614 -16.66 -14.92 34.60
N PRO A 615 -16.56 -16.02 33.82
CA PRO A 615 -17.36 -16.25 32.62
C PRO A 615 -18.86 -16.09 32.86
N ASP A 616 -19.54 -15.46 31.91
CA ASP A 616 -20.98 -15.27 31.84
C ASP A 616 -21.42 -15.33 30.36
N LEU A 617 -21.71 -16.55 29.88
CA LEU A 617 -22.04 -16.80 28.47
C LEU A 617 -23.43 -16.26 28.09
N SER A 618 -24.21 -15.74 29.05
CA SER A 618 -25.44 -14.99 28.77
C SER A 618 -25.19 -13.53 28.38
N ASN A 619 -23.99 -13.00 28.70
CA ASN A 619 -23.60 -11.62 28.45
C ASN A 619 -22.79 -11.46 27.16
N GLN A 620 -23.45 -10.96 26.12
CA GLN A 620 -22.90 -10.77 24.78
C GLN A 620 -21.79 -9.70 24.66
N ASP A 621 -21.51 -8.93 25.72
CA ASP A 621 -20.54 -7.84 25.75
C ASP A 621 -19.33 -8.17 26.65
N GLN A 622 -19.26 -9.41 27.17
CA GLN A 622 -18.13 -9.87 27.96
C GLN A 622 -16.90 -10.15 27.07
N ARG A 623 -15.68 -10.06 27.63
CA ARG A 623 -14.41 -10.33 26.92
C ARG A 623 -13.62 -11.51 27.49
N ASN A 624 -14.18 -12.22 28.47
CA ASN A 624 -13.46 -13.27 29.19
C ASN A 624 -13.05 -14.40 28.24
N ASN A 625 -13.88 -14.71 27.26
CA ASN A 625 -13.62 -15.72 26.23
C ASN A 625 -12.27 -15.49 25.52
N VAL A 626 -12.00 -14.29 25.00
CA VAL A 626 -10.76 -13.96 24.26
C VAL A 626 -9.55 -13.84 25.18
N THR A 627 -9.74 -13.46 26.45
CA THR A 627 -8.69 -13.55 27.49
C THR A 627 -8.32 -15.00 27.81
N VAL A 628 -9.32 -15.89 27.92
CA VAL A 628 -9.09 -17.33 28.12
C VAL A 628 -8.39 -17.94 26.91
N MET A 629 -8.77 -17.53 25.69
CA MET A 629 -8.06 -17.92 24.47
C MET A 629 -6.60 -17.43 24.46
N ALA A 630 -6.32 -16.20 24.91
CA ALA A 630 -4.95 -15.68 25.03
C ALA A 630 -4.09 -16.54 25.98
N LYS A 631 -4.65 -16.91 27.15
CA LYS A 631 -3.99 -17.83 28.10
C LYS A 631 -3.69 -19.18 27.46
N ALA A 632 -4.64 -19.74 26.71
CA ALA A 632 -4.46 -21.02 26.04
C ALA A 632 -3.38 -20.96 24.94
N LEU A 633 -3.34 -19.87 24.17
CA LEU A 633 -2.30 -19.61 23.15
C LEU A 633 -0.91 -19.48 23.78
N VAL A 634 -0.78 -18.72 24.87
CA VAL A 634 0.49 -18.59 25.60
C VAL A 634 0.91 -19.90 26.24
N PHE A 635 -0.02 -20.68 26.81
CA PHE A 635 0.27 -22.05 27.26
C PHE A 635 0.83 -22.89 26.10
N ALA A 636 0.10 -22.96 24.98
CA ALA A 636 0.50 -23.77 23.83
C ALA A 636 1.89 -23.37 23.31
N ARG A 637 2.27 -22.09 23.41
CA ARG A 637 3.59 -21.61 23.00
C ARG A 637 4.71 -21.89 23.98
N THR A 638 4.43 -21.77 25.28
CA THR A 638 5.46 -21.70 26.34
C THR A 638 5.57 -22.97 27.17
N GLY A 639 4.51 -23.77 27.22
CA GLY A 639 4.36 -24.88 28.16
C GLY A 639 4.17 -24.45 29.62
N ASP A 640 3.92 -23.17 29.90
CA ASP A 640 3.70 -22.71 31.28
C ASP A 640 2.35 -23.19 31.82
N GLU A 641 2.42 -24.23 32.66
CA GLU A 641 1.29 -24.93 33.28
C GLU A 641 0.38 -24.01 34.11
N LYS A 642 0.84 -22.82 34.53
CA LYS A 642 -0.02 -21.83 35.18
C LYS A 642 -1.21 -21.47 34.28
N TYR A 643 -0.95 -21.13 33.02
CA TYR A 643 -2.02 -20.75 32.10
C TYR A 643 -2.93 -21.94 31.77
N ARG A 644 -2.37 -23.15 31.65
CA ARG A 644 -3.15 -24.37 31.41
C ARG A 644 -4.18 -24.63 32.52
N ALA A 645 -3.73 -24.51 33.77
CA ALA A 645 -4.58 -24.68 34.95
C ALA A 645 -5.67 -23.60 35.02
N GLU A 646 -5.33 -22.33 34.74
CA GLU A 646 -6.30 -21.24 34.70
C GLU A 646 -7.35 -21.44 33.60
N VAL A 647 -6.95 -21.83 32.38
CA VAL A 647 -7.88 -22.13 31.28
C VAL A 647 -8.83 -23.26 31.69
N ARG A 648 -8.31 -24.38 32.23
CA ARG A 648 -9.15 -25.48 32.71
C ARG A 648 -10.17 -25.03 33.75
N GLN A 649 -9.77 -24.20 34.71
CA GLN A 649 -10.69 -23.66 35.71
C GLN A 649 -11.78 -22.79 35.06
N GLN A 650 -11.42 -21.93 34.12
CA GLN A 650 -12.36 -21.06 33.42
C GLN A 650 -13.37 -21.85 32.58
N LEU A 651 -12.97 -22.97 31.96
CA LEU A 651 -13.88 -23.88 31.27
C LEU A 651 -14.92 -24.49 32.21
N GLU A 652 -14.60 -24.73 33.48
CA GLU A 652 -15.57 -25.22 34.47
C GLU A 652 -16.59 -24.16 34.86
N ILE A 653 -16.11 -22.94 35.05
CA ILE A 653 -16.94 -21.81 35.48
C ILE A 653 -17.92 -21.42 34.37
N ALA A 654 -17.52 -21.53 33.09
CA ALA A 654 -18.35 -21.20 31.94
C ALA A 654 -19.61 -22.07 31.80
N ILE A 655 -19.54 -23.35 32.18
CA ILE A 655 -20.64 -24.31 31.99
C ILE A 655 -21.89 -23.86 32.74
N GLY A 656 -23.01 -23.69 32.02
CA GLY A 656 -24.31 -23.34 32.59
C GLY A 656 -24.52 -21.84 32.80
N THR A 657 -23.58 -20.99 32.42
CA THR A 657 -23.71 -19.53 32.54
C THR A 657 -24.44 -18.90 31.34
N GLU A 658 -24.65 -19.65 30.27
CA GLU A 658 -25.51 -19.31 29.14
C GLU A 658 -27.00 -19.26 29.51
N ALA A 659 -27.39 -19.91 30.61
CA ALA A 659 -28.78 -20.09 31.01
C ALA A 659 -29.50 -18.74 31.15
N GLY A 660 -30.65 -18.61 30.47
CA GLY A 660 -31.44 -17.38 30.45
C GLY A 660 -30.90 -16.28 29.52
N GLY A 661 -29.77 -16.52 28.84
CA GLY A 661 -29.21 -15.66 27.82
C GLY A 661 -29.89 -15.81 26.45
N ARG A 662 -29.34 -15.13 25.45
CA ARG A 662 -29.78 -15.19 24.04
C ARG A 662 -28.81 -16.04 23.24
N THR A 663 -29.27 -16.69 22.18
CA THR A 663 -28.39 -17.49 21.30
C THR A 663 -27.27 -16.67 20.66
N LEU A 664 -27.46 -15.36 20.44
CA LEU A 664 -26.37 -14.47 20.00
C LEU A 664 -25.25 -14.36 21.03
N ALA A 665 -25.58 -14.13 22.31
CA ALA A 665 -24.60 -14.01 23.38
C ALA A 665 -23.78 -15.30 23.48
N PHE A 666 -24.51 -16.42 23.55
CA PHE A 666 -23.89 -17.73 23.64
C PHE A 666 -23.01 -18.06 22.44
N GLY A 667 -23.49 -17.75 21.22
CA GLY A 667 -22.74 -17.99 19.99
C GLY A 667 -21.46 -17.15 19.86
N ARG A 668 -21.47 -15.90 20.34
CA ARG A 668 -20.25 -15.07 20.40
C ARG A 668 -19.23 -15.67 21.37
N GLU A 669 -19.66 -16.01 22.57
CA GLU A 669 -18.76 -16.40 23.65
C GLU A 669 -18.14 -17.80 23.45
N LEU A 670 -18.95 -18.77 23.02
CA LEU A 670 -18.62 -20.20 23.14
C LEU A 670 -17.37 -20.64 22.34
N VAL A 671 -17.13 -20.05 21.16
CA VAL A 671 -16.09 -20.54 20.23
C VAL A 671 -14.68 -20.47 20.84
N ALA A 672 -14.34 -19.37 21.52
CA ALA A 672 -13.02 -19.19 22.13
C ALA A 672 -12.77 -20.18 23.28
N TYR A 673 -13.81 -20.58 24.03
CA TYR A 673 -13.67 -21.61 25.07
C TYR A 673 -13.36 -22.99 24.48
N ILE A 674 -13.98 -23.34 23.35
CA ILE A 674 -13.72 -24.62 22.66
C ILE A 674 -12.30 -24.62 22.08
N ILE A 675 -11.88 -23.51 21.45
CA ILE A 675 -10.51 -23.34 20.95
C ILE A 675 -9.51 -23.43 22.12
N ALA A 676 -9.81 -22.80 23.25
CA ALA A 676 -8.95 -22.86 24.43
C ALA A 676 -8.80 -24.29 24.97
N ALA A 677 -9.89 -25.07 25.03
CA ALA A 677 -9.89 -26.47 25.43
C ALA A 677 -9.01 -27.35 24.53
N ASP A 678 -9.06 -27.11 23.21
CA ASP A 678 -8.20 -27.77 22.22
C ASP A 678 -6.72 -27.41 22.40
N LEU A 679 -6.41 -26.11 22.50
CA LEU A 679 -5.04 -25.63 22.69
C LEU A 679 -4.38 -26.17 23.97
N ILE A 680 -5.13 -26.33 25.06
CA ILE A 680 -4.62 -26.94 26.29
C ILE A 680 -4.58 -28.47 26.27
N ASP A 681 -5.04 -29.11 25.18
CA ASP A 681 -5.22 -30.56 25.08
C ASP A 681 -5.98 -31.10 26.29
N LEU A 682 -7.17 -30.54 26.50
CA LEU A 682 -8.05 -30.88 27.62
C LEU A 682 -8.34 -32.39 27.71
N PRO A 683 -8.59 -33.14 26.61
CA PRO A 683 -8.85 -34.57 26.69
C PRO A 683 -7.74 -35.37 27.37
N ASN A 684 -6.47 -34.97 27.21
CA ASN A 684 -5.35 -35.63 27.89
C ASN A 684 -5.01 -34.98 29.24
N TYR A 685 -5.24 -33.67 29.40
CA TYR A 685 -4.94 -32.95 30.64
C TYR A 685 -5.87 -33.32 31.79
N ASP A 686 -7.19 -33.28 31.54
CA ASP A 686 -8.24 -33.64 32.50
C ASP A 686 -9.34 -34.44 31.79
N PRO A 687 -9.06 -35.71 31.42
CA PRO A 687 -10.02 -36.59 30.76
C PRO A 687 -11.30 -36.77 31.57
N THR A 688 -11.25 -36.61 32.90
CA THR A 688 -12.43 -36.80 33.75
C THR A 688 -13.40 -35.64 33.57
N PHE A 689 -12.91 -34.40 33.59
CA PHE A 689 -13.74 -33.24 33.30
C PHE A 689 -14.20 -33.22 31.84
N ASP A 690 -13.30 -33.49 30.90
CA ASP A 690 -13.64 -33.47 29.47
C ASP A 690 -14.81 -34.41 29.15
N ASN A 691 -14.68 -35.68 29.56
CA ASN A 691 -15.67 -36.71 29.24
C ASN A 691 -16.98 -36.57 30.02
N ASN A 692 -16.92 -36.12 31.27
CA ASN A 692 -18.10 -36.12 32.16
C ASN A 692 -18.81 -34.77 32.25
N LYS A 693 -18.19 -33.67 31.80
CA LYS A 693 -18.73 -32.30 31.93
C LYS A 693 -18.67 -31.52 30.63
N PHE A 694 -17.48 -31.33 30.06
CA PHE A 694 -17.31 -30.42 28.93
C PHE A 694 -17.95 -30.94 27.64
N ARG A 695 -17.62 -32.16 27.20
CA ARG A 695 -18.22 -32.78 26.00
C ARG A 695 -19.75 -32.94 26.11
N PRO A 696 -20.31 -33.43 27.24
CA PRO A 696 -21.76 -33.46 27.42
C PRO A 696 -22.42 -32.09 27.31
N TRP A 697 -21.83 -31.04 27.91
CA TRP A 697 -22.34 -29.68 27.81
C TRP A 697 -22.31 -29.15 26.38
N LEU A 698 -21.20 -29.34 25.64
CA LEU A 698 -21.13 -28.96 24.22
C LEU A 698 -22.18 -29.68 23.36
N ARG A 699 -22.50 -30.94 23.69
CA ARG A 699 -23.54 -31.71 22.99
C ARG A 699 -24.93 -31.11 23.24
N GLU A 700 -25.22 -30.72 24.48
CA GLU A 700 -26.47 -30.07 24.88
C GLU A 700 -26.61 -28.68 24.25
N ALA A 701 -25.53 -27.90 24.24
CA ALA A 701 -25.45 -26.54 23.71
C ALA A 701 -25.96 -26.39 22.25
N LEU A 702 -25.80 -27.43 21.41
CA LEU A 702 -26.32 -27.42 20.04
C LEU A 702 -27.85 -27.21 19.99
N THR A 703 -28.55 -27.80 20.95
CA THR A 703 -30.01 -27.95 20.98
C THR A 703 -30.68 -27.26 22.16
N GLU A 704 -29.91 -26.68 23.08
CA GLU A 704 -30.45 -25.93 24.21
C GLU A 704 -31.30 -24.76 23.71
N GLU A 705 -32.53 -24.68 24.22
CA GLU A 705 -33.44 -23.59 23.93
C GLU A 705 -33.17 -22.44 24.89
N LEU A 706 -32.63 -21.35 24.36
CA LEU A 706 -32.37 -20.10 25.10
C LEU A 706 -33.54 -19.13 24.85
N ASP A 707 -33.29 -18.00 24.18
CA ASP A 707 -34.31 -17.00 23.80
C ASP A 707 -35.16 -17.47 22.60
N GLY A 708 -35.90 -18.59 22.77
CA GLY A 708 -36.79 -19.19 21.76
C GLY A 708 -36.08 -19.79 20.54
N ARG A 709 -34.77 -19.97 20.63
CA ARG A 709 -33.89 -20.50 19.58
C ARG A 709 -32.78 -21.35 20.21
N THR A 710 -32.18 -22.17 19.36
CA THR A 710 -30.98 -22.98 19.63
C THR A 710 -29.83 -22.51 18.76
N LEU A 711 -28.59 -22.97 18.99
CA LEU A 711 -27.49 -22.71 18.06
C LEU A 711 -27.81 -23.26 16.65
N GLN A 712 -28.34 -24.49 16.57
CA GLN A 712 -28.73 -25.11 15.30
C GLN A 712 -29.77 -24.29 14.54
N SER A 713 -30.89 -23.95 15.18
CA SER A 713 -31.98 -23.19 14.54
C SER A 713 -31.59 -21.75 14.25
N THR A 714 -30.72 -21.13 15.05
CA THR A 714 -30.20 -19.77 14.78
C THR A 714 -29.33 -19.77 13.52
N HIS A 715 -28.37 -20.69 13.42
CA HIS A 715 -27.50 -20.81 12.25
C HIS A 715 -28.29 -21.14 10.98
N GLU A 716 -29.34 -21.97 11.07
CA GLU A 716 -30.16 -22.35 9.91
C GLU A 716 -31.13 -21.24 9.47
N ASP A 717 -31.73 -20.50 10.40
CA ASP A 717 -32.75 -19.51 10.04
C ASP A 717 -32.20 -18.10 9.77
N ARG A 718 -31.10 -17.69 10.42
CA ARG A 718 -30.66 -16.29 10.44
C ARG A 718 -29.53 -16.03 9.43
N PRO A 719 -29.74 -15.26 8.36
CA PRO A 719 -28.71 -14.98 7.36
C PRO A 719 -27.79 -13.81 7.75
N ASN A 720 -27.57 -13.59 9.04
CA ASN A 720 -26.86 -12.41 9.55
C ASN A 720 -25.89 -12.76 10.68
N ASN A 721 -25.28 -11.75 11.32
CA ASN A 721 -24.36 -11.92 12.45
C ASN A 721 -24.79 -12.95 13.52
N TRP A 722 -26.09 -13.09 13.82
CA TRP A 722 -26.57 -14.13 14.74
C TRP A 722 -26.28 -15.54 14.21
N GLY A 723 -26.57 -15.76 12.94
CA GLY A 723 -26.37 -17.04 12.28
C GLY A 723 -24.90 -17.37 12.11
N THR A 724 -24.06 -16.39 11.75
CA THR A 724 -22.62 -16.63 11.55
C THR A 724 -21.89 -16.93 12.86
N HIS A 725 -22.21 -16.25 13.96
CA HIS A 725 -21.68 -16.61 15.28
C HIS A 725 -22.14 -18.01 15.72
N ALA A 726 -23.45 -18.31 15.58
CA ALA A 726 -23.96 -19.64 15.89
C ALA A 726 -23.31 -20.74 15.02
N GLY A 727 -23.05 -20.44 13.74
CA GLY A 727 -22.36 -21.33 12.81
C GLY A 727 -20.91 -21.63 13.21
N ALA A 728 -20.16 -20.60 13.63
CA ALA A 728 -18.81 -20.78 14.17
C ALA A 728 -18.80 -21.67 15.43
N SER A 729 -19.72 -21.45 16.37
CA SER A 729 -19.83 -22.30 17.57
C SER A 729 -20.20 -23.75 17.21
N ARG A 730 -21.15 -23.95 16.29
CA ARG A 730 -21.53 -25.30 15.82
C ARG A 730 -20.35 -26.01 15.17
N ALA A 731 -19.57 -25.32 14.35
CA ALA A 731 -18.39 -25.89 13.72
C ALA A 731 -17.36 -26.31 14.78
N ALA A 732 -17.08 -25.45 15.75
CA ALA A 732 -16.15 -25.75 16.85
C ALA A 732 -16.62 -26.96 17.68
N ILE A 733 -17.91 -27.01 18.05
CA ILE A 733 -18.50 -28.15 18.75
C ILE A 733 -18.33 -29.43 17.93
N ALA A 734 -18.68 -29.39 16.65
CA ALA A 734 -18.63 -30.56 15.78
C ALA A 734 -17.21 -31.12 15.68
N VAL A 735 -16.21 -30.26 15.47
CA VAL A 735 -14.80 -30.67 15.41
C VAL A 735 -14.34 -31.22 16.77
N TYR A 736 -14.61 -30.52 17.88
CA TYR A 736 -14.18 -30.97 19.22
C TYR A 736 -14.80 -32.32 19.63
N LEU A 737 -16.08 -32.53 19.28
CA LEU A 737 -16.81 -33.77 19.56
C LEU A 737 -16.50 -34.90 18.56
N GLY A 738 -15.83 -34.62 17.43
CA GLY A 738 -15.67 -35.56 16.33
C GLY A 738 -17.00 -35.91 15.65
N ASP A 739 -17.95 -34.98 15.65
CA ASP A 739 -19.28 -35.18 15.05
C ASP A 739 -19.29 -34.75 13.58
N GLN A 740 -19.01 -35.72 12.72
CA GLN A 740 -18.95 -35.48 11.28
C GLN A 740 -20.29 -35.04 10.68
N ALA A 741 -21.42 -35.54 11.20
CA ALA A 741 -22.74 -35.21 10.65
C ALA A 741 -23.12 -33.75 10.97
N GLU A 742 -22.84 -33.30 12.19
CA GLU A 742 -23.04 -31.90 12.58
C GLU A 742 -22.08 -30.97 11.80
N LEU A 743 -20.84 -31.40 11.56
CA LEU A 743 -19.86 -30.65 10.79
C LEU A 743 -20.30 -30.48 9.33
N GLU A 744 -20.73 -31.55 8.67
CA GLU A 744 -21.25 -31.53 7.31
C GLU A 744 -22.50 -30.66 7.19
N ARG A 745 -23.42 -30.74 8.16
CA ARG A 745 -24.62 -29.89 8.18
C ARG A 745 -24.24 -28.42 8.35
N THR A 746 -23.31 -28.12 9.25
CA THR A 746 -22.80 -26.77 9.48
C THR A 746 -22.13 -26.21 8.22
N ALA A 747 -21.33 -27.00 7.53
CA ALA A 747 -20.69 -26.63 6.27
C ALA A 747 -21.71 -26.33 5.16
N GLN A 748 -22.77 -27.13 5.03
CA GLN A 748 -23.84 -26.90 4.05
C GLN A 748 -24.55 -25.56 4.27
N VAL A 749 -24.92 -25.26 5.52
CA VAL A 749 -25.61 -24.02 5.87
C VAL A 749 -24.70 -22.82 5.58
N PHE A 750 -23.42 -22.89 5.96
CA PHE A 750 -22.45 -21.83 5.68
C PHE A 750 -22.27 -21.58 4.18
N LYS A 751 -22.13 -22.65 3.39
CA LYS A 751 -21.99 -22.55 1.93
C LYS A 751 -23.22 -21.88 1.30
N GLY A 752 -24.42 -22.16 1.81
CA GLY A 752 -25.63 -21.45 1.40
C GLY A 752 -25.65 -19.98 1.78
N TRP A 753 -25.12 -19.63 2.97
CA TRP A 753 -24.97 -18.23 3.37
C TRP A 753 -24.02 -17.46 2.44
N LEU A 754 -22.92 -18.09 2.02
CA LEU A 754 -21.96 -17.51 1.05
C LEU A 754 -22.53 -17.30 -0.36
N GLY A 755 -23.68 -17.92 -0.69
CA GLY A 755 -24.34 -17.74 -2.00
C GLY A 755 -24.92 -19.02 -2.61
N ASP A 756 -24.49 -20.21 -2.16
CA ASP A 756 -24.89 -21.48 -2.76
C ASP A 756 -26.29 -21.93 -2.33
N ARG A 757 -27.30 -21.31 -2.94
CA ARG A 757 -28.71 -21.65 -2.69
C ARG A 757 -29.07 -23.10 -3.02
N SER A 758 -28.27 -23.79 -3.84
CA SER A 758 -28.51 -25.19 -4.16
C SER A 758 -28.12 -26.11 -3.00
N THR A 759 -27.12 -25.71 -2.21
CA THR A 759 -26.70 -26.41 -0.99
C THR A 759 -27.61 -26.07 0.19
N TYR A 760 -27.93 -24.79 0.41
CA TYR A 760 -28.83 -24.37 1.48
C TYR A 760 -29.49 -23.01 1.19
N ALA A 761 -30.81 -22.91 1.41
CA ALA A 761 -31.58 -21.69 1.19
C ALA A 761 -32.71 -21.50 2.22
N GLY A 762 -32.57 -22.09 3.41
CA GLY A 762 -33.60 -22.11 4.46
C GLY A 762 -33.72 -20.83 5.29
N PHE A 763 -32.92 -19.81 4.98
CA PHE A 763 -32.86 -18.57 5.75
C PHE A 763 -34.13 -17.70 5.63
N THR A 764 -34.46 -17.02 6.71
CA THR A 764 -35.49 -15.97 6.74
C THR A 764 -34.84 -14.59 6.69
N TYR A 765 -35.01 -13.89 5.57
CA TYR A 765 -34.46 -12.55 5.33
C TYR A 765 -35.41 -11.44 5.79
N GLY A 766 -34.86 -10.29 6.17
CA GLY A 766 -35.64 -9.07 6.36
C GLY A 766 -35.90 -8.32 5.06
N SER A 767 -35.74 -6.99 5.06
CA SER A 767 -35.81 -6.20 3.82
C SER A 767 -34.84 -6.75 2.77
N LEU A 768 -35.33 -6.84 1.54
CA LEU A 768 -34.58 -7.37 0.39
C LEU A 768 -34.03 -6.25 -0.50
N SER A 769 -34.06 -5.00 -0.02
CA SER A 769 -33.62 -3.84 -0.80
C SER A 769 -32.13 -3.90 -1.17
N TRP A 770 -31.30 -4.54 -0.36
CA TRP A 770 -29.87 -4.76 -0.65
C TRP A 770 -29.57 -6.05 -1.43
N GLN A 771 -30.58 -6.89 -1.68
CA GLN A 771 -30.39 -8.14 -2.42
C GLN A 771 -30.19 -7.87 -3.91
N CYS A 772 -29.25 -8.61 -4.50
CA CYS A 772 -29.04 -8.62 -5.94
C CYS A 772 -30.30 -9.05 -6.72
N ASP A 773 -30.87 -10.18 -6.29
CA ASP A 773 -32.14 -10.72 -6.78
C ASP A 773 -33.05 -10.94 -5.58
N PRO A 774 -34.01 -10.03 -5.32
CA PRO A 774 -34.97 -10.19 -4.22
C PRO A 774 -35.81 -11.47 -4.30
N SER A 775 -35.92 -12.12 -5.46
CA SER A 775 -36.61 -13.42 -5.58
C SER A 775 -35.75 -14.61 -5.15
N LYS A 776 -34.43 -14.39 -5.01
CA LYS A 776 -33.43 -15.39 -4.63
C LYS A 776 -32.41 -14.81 -3.64
N PRO A 777 -32.84 -14.37 -2.45
CA PRO A 777 -31.95 -13.72 -1.49
C PRO A 777 -30.80 -14.62 -1.02
N VAL A 778 -29.64 -14.02 -0.78
CA VAL A 778 -28.41 -14.71 -0.34
C VAL A 778 -27.80 -13.98 0.86
N GLY A 779 -26.92 -14.66 1.60
CA GLY A 779 -26.19 -14.05 2.73
C GLY A 779 -25.09 -13.10 2.27
N ILE A 780 -24.39 -13.44 1.18
CA ILE A 780 -23.45 -12.56 0.44
C ILE A 780 -23.91 -12.47 -1.02
N ASN A 781 -24.00 -11.26 -1.56
CA ASN A 781 -24.34 -11.03 -2.95
C ASN A 781 -23.30 -11.64 -3.92
N PRO A 782 -23.75 -12.19 -5.05
CA PRO A 782 -22.88 -12.90 -5.98
C PRO A 782 -21.96 -11.95 -6.76
N LYS A 783 -20.91 -12.54 -7.34
CA LYS A 783 -19.92 -11.84 -8.16
C LYS A 783 -20.55 -11.04 -9.29
N GLY A 784 -20.09 -9.80 -9.48
CA GLY A 784 -20.54 -8.90 -10.55
C GLY A 784 -21.93 -8.30 -10.34
N CYS A 785 -22.53 -8.44 -9.14
CA CYS A 785 -23.83 -7.85 -8.89
C CYS A 785 -23.77 -6.32 -8.83
N THR A 786 -24.72 -5.67 -9.51
CA THR A 786 -24.88 -4.21 -9.50
C THR A 786 -26.31 -3.82 -9.20
N ARG A 787 -26.52 -2.69 -8.52
CA ARG A 787 -27.84 -2.07 -8.31
C ARG A 787 -27.74 -0.57 -8.48
N ASP A 788 -28.65 -0.01 -9.27
CA ASP A 788 -28.68 1.41 -9.63
C ASP A 788 -27.32 1.97 -10.09
N GLY A 789 -26.55 1.15 -10.82
CA GLY A 789 -25.23 1.52 -11.34
C GLY A 789 -24.07 1.35 -10.35
N HIS A 790 -24.34 0.98 -9.10
CA HIS A 790 -23.32 0.73 -8.07
C HIS A 790 -23.06 -0.76 -7.91
N SER A 791 -21.80 -1.14 -7.67
CA SER A 791 -21.46 -2.51 -7.32
C SER A 791 -22.00 -2.86 -5.93
N ILE A 792 -22.74 -3.97 -5.84
CA ILE A 792 -23.15 -4.59 -4.59
C ILE A 792 -22.67 -6.05 -4.50
N ASP A 793 -21.68 -6.41 -5.32
CA ASP A 793 -20.90 -7.64 -5.20
C ASP A 793 -20.29 -7.72 -3.80
N GLY A 794 -20.42 -8.86 -3.12
CA GLY A 794 -19.85 -9.05 -1.79
C GLY A 794 -20.66 -8.43 -0.64
N VAL A 795 -21.66 -7.58 -0.92
CA VAL A 795 -22.53 -7.02 0.12
C VAL A 795 -23.19 -8.15 0.92
N GLN A 796 -23.23 -8.00 2.23
CA GLN A 796 -23.97 -8.85 3.17
C GLN A 796 -25.37 -8.26 3.37
N PRO A 797 -26.39 -8.63 2.57
CA PRO A 797 -27.57 -7.78 2.38
C PRO A 797 -28.47 -7.74 3.62
N ASP A 798 -28.50 -8.83 4.39
CA ASP A 798 -29.28 -8.85 5.61
C ASP A 798 -28.66 -7.85 6.62
N ASP A 799 -27.39 -7.98 7.00
CA ASP A 799 -26.78 -7.02 7.93
C ASP A 799 -26.80 -5.56 7.42
N GLN A 800 -26.43 -5.34 6.15
CA GLN A 800 -26.42 -4.00 5.55
C GLN A 800 -27.77 -3.27 5.65
N ARG A 801 -28.91 -4.01 5.55
CA ARG A 801 -30.26 -3.41 5.66
C ARG A 801 -30.52 -2.73 7.01
N ARG A 802 -29.73 -3.04 8.04
CA ARG A 802 -29.89 -2.46 9.38
C ARG A 802 -29.48 -0.99 9.41
N GLY A 803 -28.65 -0.56 8.45
CA GLY A 803 -28.37 0.84 8.17
C GLY A 803 -29.47 1.55 7.37
N GLY A 804 -30.49 0.83 6.88
CA GLY A 804 -31.58 1.34 6.05
C GLY A 804 -31.78 0.54 4.76
N ASP A 805 -32.80 0.91 3.98
CA ASP A 805 -32.97 0.37 2.62
C ASP A 805 -31.81 0.80 1.70
N PHE A 806 -31.72 0.20 0.52
CA PHE A 806 -30.68 0.53 -0.46
C PHE A 806 -30.58 2.03 -0.72
N THR A 807 -29.42 2.58 -0.34
CA THR A 807 -29.05 3.99 -0.47
C THR A 807 -27.59 4.09 -0.88
N TRP A 808 -27.24 5.20 -1.54
CA TRP A 808 -25.86 5.50 -1.90
C TRP A 808 -25.50 6.94 -1.46
N PRO A 809 -24.34 7.20 -0.83
CA PRO A 809 -23.33 6.22 -0.40
C PRO A 809 -23.90 5.19 0.60
N PRO A 810 -23.34 3.96 0.65
CA PRO A 810 -23.88 2.92 1.51
C PRO A 810 -23.73 3.34 2.98
N PRO A 811 -24.74 3.09 3.83
CA PRO A 811 -24.65 3.44 5.25
C PRO A 811 -23.55 2.60 5.91
N LYS A 812 -22.69 3.27 6.68
CA LYS A 812 -21.64 2.63 7.49
C LYS A 812 -22.27 2.11 8.77
N GLU A 813 -22.48 0.80 8.85
CA GLU A 813 -23.20 0.14 9.93
C GLU A 813 -22.36 -1.04 10.47
N ASN A 814 -22.21 -1.20 11.78
CA ASN A 814 -21.22 -2.15 12.33
C ASN A 814 -21.58 -3.64 12.16
N TYR A 815 -22.82 -4.00 11.80
CA TYR A 815 -23.25 -5.40 11.75
C TYR A 815 -22.65 -6.18 10.57
N VAL A 816 -22.29 -5.55 9.45
CA VAL A 816 -21.57 -6.22 8.34
C VAL A 816 -20.18 -6.72 8.77
N TRP A 817 -19.45 -5.97 9.60
CA TRP A 817 -18.18 -6.44 10.15
C TRP A 817 -18.40 -7.47 11.26
N GLU A 818 -19.45 -7.30 12.07
CA GLU A 818 -19.81 -8.28 13.10
C GLU A 818 -20.20 -9.64 12.51
N ALA A 819 -20.93 -9.65 11.39
CA ALA A 819 -21.27 -10.88 10.70
C ALA A 819 -20.04 -11.61 10.17
N LEU A 820 -19.05 -10.87 9.67
CA LEU A 820 -17.77 -11.42 9.25
C LEU A 820 -16.95 -12.00 10.41
N GLN A 821 -17.09 -11.49 11.65
CA GLN A 821 -16.42 -12.09 12.80
C GLN A 821 -16.81 -13.57 12.98
N GLY A 822 -18.10 -13.87 12.91
CA GLY A 822 -18.60 -15.25 12.93
C GLY A 822 -18.19 -16.04 11.68
N ALA A 823 -18.32 -15.44 10.49
CA ALA A 823 -18.09 -16.12 9.23
C ALA A 823 -16.62 -16.51 9.02
N LEU A 824 -15.68 -15.62 9.33
CA LEU A 824 -14.25 -15.89 9.25
C LEU A 824 -13.82 -16.93 10.28
N ALA A 825 -14.37 -16.88 11.50
CA ALA A 825 -14.08 -17.90 12.51
C ALA A 825 -14.56 -19.29 12.06
N GLN A 826 -15.78 -19.37 11.53
CA GLN A 826 -16.33 -20.60 10.97
C GLN A 826 -15.51 -21.11 9.78
N ALA A 827 -15.04 -20.21 8.91
CA ALA A 827 -14.20 -20.56 7.77
C ALA A 827 -12.86 -21.18 8.20
N VAL A 828 -12.16 -20.60 9.17
CA VAL A 828 -10.91 -21.19 9.70
C VAL A 828 -11.15 -22.60 10.25
N ILE A 829 -12.20 -22.79 11.05
CA ILE A 829 -12.52 -24.10 11.65
C ILE A 829 -12.85 -25.14 10.57
N LEU A 830 -13.67 -24.77 9.58
CA LEU A 830 -14.02 -25.66 8.47
C LEU A 830 -12.81 -25.96 7.59
N TYR A 831 -11.96 -24.97 7.34
CA TYR A 831 -10.72 -25.17 6.60
C TYR A 831 -9.82 -26.19 7.30
N ASN A 832 -9.58 -26.02 8.59
CA ASN A 832 -8.82 -26.96 9.40
C ASN A 832 -9.45 -28.35 9.47
N ALA A 833 -10.78 -28.44 9.28
CA ALA A 833 -11.52 -29.70 9.18
C ALA A 833 -11.57 -30.30 7.76
N GLY A 834 -10.86 -29.71 6.78
CA GLY A 834 -10.67 -30.26 5.44
C GLY A 834 -11.57 -29.69 4.34
N TYR A 835 -12.32 -28.62 4.60
CA TYR A 835 -13.15 -27.96 3.60
C TYR A 835 -12.38 -26.84 2.89
N ASP A 836 -12.50 -26.74 1.56
CA ASP A 836 -11.92 -25.64 0.78
C ASP A 836 -12.80 -24.38 0.79
N VAL A 837 -13.10 -23.88 1.99
CA VAL A 837 -14.07 -22.79 2.20
C VAL A 837 -13.65 -21.46 1.58
N TRP A 838 -12.34 -21.20 1.49
CA TRP A 838 -11.81 -19.93 0.97
C TRP A 838 -12.11 -19.77 -0.52
N ASN A 839 -12.32 -20.86 -1.26
CA ASN A 839 -12.68 -20.82 -2.67
C ASN A 839 -14.19 -20.90 -2.94
N TRP A 840 -15.04 -21.01 -1.89
CA TRP A 840 -16.49 -21.12 -2.09
C TRP A 840 -17.12 -19.86 -2.64
N GLU A 841 -18.10 -20.07 -3.53
CA GLU A 841 -18.93 -19.02 -4.15
C GLU A 841 -18.09 -17.86 -4.69
N ASP A 842 -17.06 -18.17 -5.49
CA ASP A 842 -16.11 -17.22 -6.11
C ASP A 842 -15.27 -16.41 -5.11
N GLN A 843 -14.91 -17.02 -3.97
CA GLN A 843 -14.23 -16.35 -2.84
C GLN A 843 -15.12 -15.31 -2.15
N ALA A 844 -16.34 -15.72 -1.76
CA ALA A 844 -17.36 -14.80 -1.23
C ALA A 844 -16.90 -13.96 -0.03
N LEU A 845 -16.11 -14.54 0.89
CA LEU A 845 -15.58 -13.81 2.04
C LEU A 845 -14.57 -12.72 1.62
N LEU A 846 -13.71 -12.99 0.64
CA LEU A 846 -12.81 -11.98 0.08
C LEU A 846 -13.60 -10.85 -0.56
N ARG A 847 -14.63 -11.16 -1.37
CA ARG A 847 -15.45 -10.15 -2.03
C ARG A 847 -16.21 -9.27 -1.03
N ALA A 848 -16.68 -9.84 0.08
CA ALA A 848 -17.33 -9.06 1.13
C ALA A 848 -16.38 -8.01 1.75
N VAL A 849 -15.15 -8.42 2.08
CA VAL A 849 -14.12 -7.52 2.62
C VAL A 849 -13.68 -6.48 1.58
N GLN A 850 -13.51 -6.91 0.33
CA GLN A 850 -13.23 -6.05 -0.82
C GLN A 850 -14.30 -4.97 -1.00
N TRP A 851 -15.57 -5.32 -0.91
CA TRP A 851 -16.66 -4.35 -1.01
C TRP A 851 -16.63 -3.34 0.14
N LEU A 852 -16.46 -3.81 1.39
CA LEU A 852 -16.37 -2.94 2.56
C LEU A 852 -15.23 -1.93 2.44
N HIS A 853 -14.05 -2.37 2.00
CA HIS A 853 -12.90 -1.49 1.83
C HIS A 853 -12.99 -0.58 0.61
N MET A 854 -13.29 -1.14 -0.57
CA MET A 854 -13.11 -0.42 -1.84
C MET A 854 -14.37 0.28 -2.34
N GLN A 855 -15.55 -0.16 -1.90
CA GLN A 855 -16.83 0.39 -2.37
C GLN A 855 -17.56 1.16 -1.28
N ALA A 856 -17.59 0.64 -0.05
CA ALA A 856 -18.26 1.28 1.07
C ALA A 856 -17.37 2.26 1.86
N ASP A 857 -16.06 2.29 1.58
CA ASP A 857 -15.08 3.09 2.32
C ASP A 857 -15.21 2.88 3.85
N TYR A 858 -15.26 1.63 4.25
CA TYR A 858 -15.56 1.25 5.62
C TYR A 858 -14.60 0.16 6.12
N PRO A 859 -13.31 0.50 6.31
CA PRO A 859 -12.31 -0.44 6.77
C PRO A 859 -12.59 -0.92 8.21
N ALA A 860 -12.04 -2.10 8.55
CA ALA A 860 -12.15 -2.66 9.88
C ALA A 860 -11.55 -1.71 10.94
N SER A 861 -12.25 -1.54 12.07
CA SER A 861 -11.81 -0.70 13.19
C SER A 861 -12.25 -1.33 14.52
N GLY A 862 -11.69 -0.88 15.65
CA GLY A 862 -12.06 -1.42 16.96
C GLY A 862 -11.88 -2.94 17.05
N ASP A 863 -12.92 -3.64 17.52
CA ASP A 863 -12.96 -5.10 17.69
C ASP A 863 -13.07 -5.88 16.36
N ASP A 864 -13.04 -5.21 15.21
CA ASP A 864 -12.98 -5.85 13.89
C ASP A 864 -11.55 -5.97 13.33
N THR A 865 -10.57 -5.33 13.97
CA THR A 865 -9.19 -5.22 13.46
C THR A 865 -8.41 -6.54 13.39
N TRP A 866 -8.89 -7.61 14.02
CA TRP A 866 -8.33 -8.96 13.88
C TRP A 866 -8.66 -9.61 12.53
N GLN A 867 -9.77 -9.21 11.89
CA GLN A 867 -10.31 -9.87 10.71
C GLN A 867 -9.40 -9.74 9.47
N PRO A 868 -8.82 -8.57 9.15
CA PRO A 868 -7.93 -8.41 8.00
C PRO A 868 -6.71 -9.34 8.01
N HIS A 869 -6.18 -9.70 9.19
CA HIS A 869 -5.07 -10.66 9.30
C HIS A 869 -5.44 -12.04 8.74
N ILE A 870 -6.65 -12.53 9.04
CA ILE A 870 -7.15 -13.80 8.49
C ILE A 870 -7.33 -13.70 6.97
N VAL A 871 -7.94 -12.63 6.50
CA VAL A 871 -8.20 -12.43 5.06
C VAL A 871 -6.87 -12.39 4.29
N ASN A 872 -5.90 -11.62 4.77
CA ASN A 872 -4.58 -11.53 4.19
C ASN A 872 -3.85 -12.88 4.20
N TYR A 873 -3.91 -13.61 5.31
CA TYR A 873 -3.27 -14.91 5.45
C TYR A 873 -3.80 -15.94 4.43
N TYR A 874 -5.12 -16.10 4.32
CA TYR A 874 -5.71 -17.15 3.47
C TYR A 874 -5.85 -16.77 1.99
N TYR A 875 -5.99 -15.48 1.68
CA TYR A 875 -6.13 -15.01 0.29
C TYR A 875 -4.86 -14.43 -0.31
N GLY A 876 -3.79 -14.24 0.47
CA GLY A 876 -2.57 -13.58 0.01
C GLY A 876 -2.79 -12.10 -0.33
N THR A 877 -3.73 -11.45 0.35
CA THR A 877 -4.05 -10.02 0.16
C THR A 877 -3.28 -9.14 1.16
N ASN A 878 -3.40 -7.82 1.01
CA ASN A 878 -2.74 -6.84 1.89
C ASN A 878 -3.69 -5.73 2.34
N PHE A 879 -4.87 -6.10 2.88
CA PHE A 879 -5.75 -5.13 3.53
C PHE A 879 -5.07 -4.54 4.77
N PRO A 880 -5.31 -3.25 5.09
CA PRO A 880 -4.79 -2.63 6.31
C PRO A 880 -5.11 -3.47 7.55
N ALA A 881 -4.08 -3.95 8.23
CA ALA A 881 -4.19 -4.86 9.37
C ALA A 881 -3.26 -4.36 10.49
N PRO A 882 -3.78 -3.66 11.51
CA PRO A 882 -2.94 -3.03 12.53
C PRO A 882 -2.26 -4.09 13.41
N ILE A 883 -1.06 -3.75 13.89
CA ILE A 883 -0.29 -4.53 14.86
C ILE A 883 0.12 -3.60 16.02
N PRO A 884 -0.36 -3.83 17.26
CA PRO A 884 -1.24 -4.92 17.65
C PRO A 884 -2.69 -4.75 17.13
N SER A 885 -3.36 -5.88 16.88
CA SER A 885 -4.80 -5.91 16.58
C SER A 885 -5.63 -6.02 17.86
N SER A 886 -6.90 -5.59 17.82
CA SER A 886 -7.85 -5.84 18.91
C SER A 886 -8.59 -7.16 18.69
N PRO A 887 -8.77 -7.99 19.72
CA PRO A 887 -9.59 -9.19 19.61
C PRO A 887 -11.06 -8.83 19.38
N GLY A 888 -11.77 -9.69 18.66
CA GLY A 888 -13.21 -9.56 18.42
C GLY A 888 -14.06 -10.08 19.57
N LYS A 889 -15.34 -10.25 19.28
CA LYS A 889 -16.34 -10.77 20.22
C LYS A 889 -16.24 -12.29 20.42
N ASN A 890 -15.59 -12.99 19.50
CA ASN A 890 -15.58 -14.44 19.46
C ASN A 890 -14.17 -15.06 19.43
N VAL A 891 -13.23 -14.44 18.71
CA VAL A 891 -11.81 -14.86 18.62
C VAL A 891 -10.90 -13.63 18.57
N GLY A 892 -9.58 -13.84 18.65
CA GLY A 892 -8.62 -12.74 18.56
C GLY A 892 -7.17 -13.20 18.38
N TRP A 893 -6.23 -12.25 18.53
CA TRP A 893 -4.79 -12.49 18.46
C TRP A 893 -4.32 -13.00 17.09
N THR A 894 -4.96 -12.52 16.02
CA THR A 894 -4.69 -12.96 14.64
C THR A 894 -3.51 -12.26 14.01
N ASP A 895 -3.14 -11.07 14.49
CA ASP A 895 -1.84 -10.45 14.23
C ASP A 895 -0.66 -11.33 14.69
N TRP A 896 -0.88 -12.18 15.70
CA TRP A 896 0.12 -13.15 16.15
C TRP A 896 -0.06 -14.54 15.53
N THR A 897 -1.28 -15.08 15.50
CA THR A 897 -1.53 -16.45 14.99
C THR A 897 -1.48 -16.54 13.47
N HIS A 898 -1.90 -15.49 12.78
CA HIS A 898 -2.08 -15.41 11.32
C HIS A 898 -1.49 -14.11 10.73
N GLY A 899 -0.55 -13.46 11.44
CA GLY A 899 0.16 -12.29 10.93
C GLY A 899 1.07 -12.66 9.75
N ALA A 900 1.41 -11.67 8.92
CA ALA A 900 2.37 -11.84 7.83
C ALA A 900 3.70 -12.36 8.41
N ARG A 901 4.11 -13.54 7.94
CA ARG A 901 5.36 -14.21 8.36
C ARG A 901 6.51 -13.86 7.46
#